data_AF-A0A9K3KZB9-F1
#
_entry.id   AF-A0A9K3KZB9-F1
#
_cell.length_a   1.000
_cell.length_b   1.000
_cell.length_c   1.000
_cell.angle_alpha   90.00
_cell.angle_beta   90.00
_cell.angle_gamma   90.00
#
_symmetry.space_group_name_H-M   'P 1'
#
loop_
_entity.id
_entity.type
_entity.pdbx_description
1 polymer ?
#
loop_
_entity_poly.entity_id
_entity_poly.type
_entity_poly.pdbx_seq_one_letter_code
_entity_poly.pdbx_strand_id
1 'polypeptide(L)'
;MEETDENDDVVSSLVQAVHINLNNNFDASVMPALKEQLKEDYWNAVFVSSDRPTSDEWFDRIYHQHNEPGRHYHTAVHLKEIFDYVTILREGGVVSKNQFAVIVWATFFHDLVYDPKSNKNEKESAVRWLDFCEVMSIDDVTAKMVETIILATEKHQLIPMPDNQDMEQAQALFLDMDMAVLGKSKDSYMAYAALIRREYSFVEHDVYCSKRSEILRKFTETTIYKTSVFQRAMEERARANLHAEIELLEQGTIPSGIATKQESNEQNSDALVFTEVTSDDNLNISLCQQLRLCVFVEEQGIPQEVEIDGKDECPETTHILVQSSLDSTTVVGTGRIIVPKSKDEKSPRTASLGRIAISRPWRRKGLGTQIMKRLEDIARRKSVYRLHLTPHHYLEKFYQNLGFTRASDWESVVNDGCQLIRMEKILGDSASFGEALSNGSKRGPKRICLFGTSANPPTGSGGHVGVVQGLLDLTKEDNYTLLFDEVHVLPVYYHTFANKRQLLAPYGHRVAMCELAFAGLSSKNRVVISRAEERSFHRHLGRISEEKDLASLQVGTADLLEMLLEEANESNAEVEFSFCLGADTFLDLTAWKWKRSKDVLRLLEGRLVVVHREGMAKKEELLARIKHVNDTEGGRVMMMDVPVLEDVSSSKARELTAKHDLQKLVPPKVVDYIQLHKLYSFGEGI
;
A
#
# COMPACT_ATOMS: atom_id res chain seq x y z
N MET A 1 -8.78 -29.53 39.62
CA MET A 1 -9.05 -28.10 39.78
C MET A 1 -8.04 -27.23 39.03
N GLU A 2 -7.07 -27.80 38.29
CA GLU A 2 -6.12 -27.04 37.45
C GLU A 2 -6.50 -27.05 35.94
N GLU A 3 -7.21 -28.07 35.41
CA GLU A 3 -7.66 -28.11 34.00
C GLU A 3 -8.72 -27.06 33.59
N THR A 4 -9.37 -26.41 34.56
CA THR A 4 -10.41 -25.41 34.29
C THR A 4 -9.83 -24.02 34.00
N ASP A 5 -8.66 -23.67 34.52
CA ASP A 5 -8.05 -22.35 34.30
C ASP A 5 -7.37 -22.26 32.91
N GLU A 6 -6.65 -23.29 32.47
CA GLU A 6 -5.96 -23.27 31.16
C GLU A 6 -6.94 -23.23 29.98
N ASN A 7 -8.07 -23.94 30.08
CA ASN A 7 -9.10 -23.90 29.05
C ASN A 7 -9.85 -22.55 28.99
N ASP A 8 -9.88 -21.79 30.09
CA ASP A 8 -10.56 -20.50 30.14
C ASP A 8 -9.74 -19.40 29.45
N ASP A 9 -8.40 -19.46 29.56
CA ASP A 9 -7.49 -18.59 28.80
C ASP A 9 -7.54 -18.88 27.29
N VAL A 10 -7.65 -20.16 26.90
CA VAL A 10 -7.81 -20.53 25.48
C VAL A 10 -9.17 -20.08 24.94
N VAL A 11 -10.26 -20.29 25.69
CA VAL A 11 -11.59 -19.79 25.31
C VAL A 11 -11.56 -18.26 25.17
N SER A 12 -10.93 -17.55 26.11
CA SER A 12 -10.75 -16.09 26.05
C SER A 12 -9.97 -15.67 24.80
N SER A 13 -8.86 -16.36 24.49
CA SER A 13 -8.04 -16.10 23.31
C SER A 13 -8.80 -16.34 22.01
N LEU A 14 -9.62 -17.40 21.93
CA LEU A 14 -10.50 -17.64 20.78
C LEU A 14 -11.59 -16.57 20.66
N VAL A 15 -12.20 -16.15 21.77
CA VAL A 15 -13.18 -15.04 21.77
C VAL A 15 -12.55 -13.72 21.33
N GLN A 16 -11.29 -13.47 21.68
CA GLN A 16 -10.53 -12.30 21.24
C GLN A 16 -10.08 -12.41 19.77
N ALA A 17 -9.71 -13.60 19.31
CA ALA A 17 -9.40 -13.86 17.90
C ALA A 17 -10.59 -13.59 16.99
N VAL A 18 -11.83 -13.66 17.51
CA VAL A 18 -13.03 -13.20 16.77
C VAL A 18 -13.06 -11.69 16.54
N HIS A 19 -12.36 -10.89 17.36
CA HIS A 19 -12.32 -9.43 17.24
C HIS A 19 -11.14 -8.95 16.39
N ILE A 20 -10.16 -9.82 16.13
CA ILE A 20 -8.97 -9.53 15.36
C ILE A 20 -9.11 -10.19 13.98
N ASN A 21 -8.93 -9.41 12.91
CA ASN A 21 -8.84 -9.83 11.51
C ASN A 21 -10.13 -10.22 10.76
N LEU A 22 -10.90 -9.19 10.39
CA LEU A 22 -11.43 -9.06 9.02
C LEU A 22 -11.10 -7.70 8.37
N ASN A 23 -10.16 -6.94 8.94
CA ASN A 23 -9.57 -5.77 8.27
C ASN A 23 -8.61 -6.16 7.14
N ASN A 24 -8.39 -7.45 6.89
CA ASN A 24 -7.58 -7.90 5.77
C ASN A 24 -8.44 -8.03 4.50
N ASN A 25 -8.95 -6.89 4.02
CA ASN A 25 -9.10 -6.68 2.58
C ASN A 25 -7.67 -6.70 2.01
N PHE A 26 -7.20 -7.87 1.58
CA PHE A 26 -5.80 -8.00 1.15
C PHE A 26 -5.59 -7.31 -0.20
N ASP A 27 -4.95 -6.14 -0.09
CA ASP A 27 -4.17 -5.47 -1.11
C ASP A 27 -3.20 -6.48 -1.77
N ALA A 28 -3.17 -6.48 -3.11
CA ALA A 28 -2.25 -7.28 -3.91
C ALA A 28 -0.77 -7.05 -3.52
N SER A 29 -0.45 -5.94 -2.86
CA SER A 29 0.88 -5.63 -2.33
C SER A 29 1.34 -6.54 -1.18
N VAL A 30 0.43 -7.21 -0.47
CA VAL A 30 0.75 -8.05 0.70
C VAL A 30 0.71 -9.56 0.38
N MET A 31 0.20 -9.94 -0.79
CA MET A 31 0.16 -11.34 -1.26
C MET A 31 1.54 -12.02 -1.24
N PRO A 32 2.65 -11.35 -1.65
CA PRO A 32 3.99 -11.93 -1.50
C PRO A 32 4.36 -12.22 -0.05
N ALA A 33 3.99 -11.34 0.89
CA ALA A 33 4.29 -11.53 2.32
C ALA A 33 3.47 -12.66 2.94
N LEU A 34 2.18 -12.78 2.59
CA LEU A 34 1.31 -13.87 3.05
C LEU A 34 1.79 -15.23 2.52
N LYS A 35 2.21 -15.29 1.26
CA LYS A 35 2.76 -16.49 0.65
C LYS A 35 3.99 -17.00 1.43
N GLU A 36 4.95 -16.12 1.67
CA GLU A 36 6.17 -16.47 2.41
C GLU A 36 5.83 -16.86 3.86
N GLN A 37 4.88 -16.18 4.50
CA GLN A 37 4.46 -16.51 5.85
C GLN A 37 3.86 -17.92 5.96
N LEU A 38 2.89 -18.25 5.09
CA LEU A 38 2.28 -19.59 5.07
C LEU A 38 3.33 -20.68 4.81
N LYS A 39 4.33 -20.37 3.97
CA LYS A 39 5.42 -21.30 3.67
C LYS A 39 6.31 -21.53 4.88
N GLU A 40 6.83 -20.47 5.49
CA GLU A 40 7.82 -20.56 6.56
C GLU A 40 7.22 -21.06 7.87
N ASP A 41 6.04 -20.55 8.26
CA ASP A 41 5.46 -20.82 9.57
C ASP A 41 4.76 -22.19 9.65
N TYR A 42 4.19 -22.66 8.53
CA TYR A 42 3.31 -23.84 8.53
C TYR A 42 3.76 -24.93 7.56
N TRP A 43 3.97 -24.62 6.28
CA TRP A 43 4.39 -25.64 5.30
C TRP A 43 5.73 -26.26 5.73
N ASN A 44 6.77 -25.45 5.86
CA ASN A 44 8.11 -25.90 6.27
C ASN A 44 8.12 -26.57 7.65
N ALA A 45 7.19 -26.21 8.54
CA ALA A 45 7.13 -26.76 9.90
C ALA A 45 6.69 -28.24 9.95
N VAL A 46 5.96 -28.72 8.95
CA VAL A 46 5.49 -30.11 8.87
C VAL A 46 6.29 -30.98 7.89
N PHE A 47 7.31 -30.39 7.24
CA PHE A 47 8.24 -31.09 6.36
C PHE A 47 9.62 -31.26 6.98
N VAL A 48 10.11 -32.50 6.96
CA VAL A 48 11.46 -32.86 7.42
C VAL A 48 12.31 -33.45 6.27
N SER A 49 11.79 -33.51 5.04
CA SER A 49 12.44 -34.23 3.94
C SER A 49 13.63 -33.49 3.32
N SER A 50 14.54 -34.27 2.71
CA SER A 50 15.74 -33.80 2.00
C SER A 50 15.48 -33.31 0.57
N ASP A 51 14.25 -33.44 0.04
CA ASP A 51 13.91 -33.08 -1.34
C ASP A 51 13.02 -31.82 -1.39
N ARG A 52 13.63 -30.70 -0.98
CA ARG A 52 12.97 -29.38 -0.93
C ARG A 52 12.38 -28.89 -2.26
N PRO A 53 12.98 -29.14 -3.44
CA PRO A 53 12.42 -28.66 -4.71
C PRO A 53 11.01 -29.19 -4.98
N THR A 54 10.78 -30.49 -4.79
CA THR A 54 9.47 -31.12 -5.02
C THR A 54 8.41 -30.61 -4.04
N SER A 55 8.78 -30.39 -2.77
CA SER A 55 7.89 -29.81 -1.76
C SER A 55 7.49 -28.37 -2.09
N ASP A 56 8.45 -27.56 -2.54
CA ASP A 56 8.21 -26.16 -2.91
C ASP A 56 7.29 -26.02 -4.13
N GLU A 57 7.43 -26.90 -5.12
CA GLU A 57 6.53 -26.94 -6.29
C GLU A 57 5.08 -27.24 -5.89
N TRP A 58 4.89 -28.16 -4.94
CA TRP A 58 3.55 -28.46 -4.40
C TRP A 58 2.97 -27.28 -3.63
N PHE A 59 3.78 -26.60 -2.80
CA PHE A 59 3.34 -25.40 -2.10
C PHE A 59 2.89 -24.31 -3.06
N ASP A 60 3.70 -24.02 -4.09
CA ASP A 60 3.41 -23.00 -5.08
C ASP A 60 2.11 -23.31 -5.83
N ARG A 61 1.89 -24.58 -6.17
CA ARG A 61 0.64 -25.05 -6.78
C ARG A 61 -0.55 -24.86 -5.85
N ILE A 62 -0.45 -25.27 -4.59
CA ILE A 62 -1.51 -25.14 -3.59
C ILE A 62 -1.88 -23.67 -3.39
N TYR A 63 -0.88 -22.81 -3.20
CA TYR A 63 -1.07 -21.38 -3.02
C TYR A 63 -1.72 -20.76 -4.26
N HIS A 64 -1.29 -21.12 -5.47
CA HIS A 64 -1.91 -20.63 -6.71
C HIS A 64 -3.38 -21.04 -6.81
N GLN A 65 -3.71 -22.32 -6.54
CA GLN A 65 -5.08 -22.82 -6.65
C GLN A 65 -6.03 -22.11 -5.66
N HIS A 66 -5.58 -21.81 -4.44
CA HIS A 66 -6.37 -21.05 -3.48
C HIS A 66 -6.53 -19.57 -3.88
N ASN A 67 -5.78 -19.05 -4.84
CA ASN A 67 -5.88 -17.65 -5.28
C ASN A 67 -6.46 -17.51 -6.69
N GLU A 68 -7.14 -18.54 -7.20
CA GLU A 68 -7.82 -18.48 -8.49
C GLU A 68 -8.94 -17.41 -8.50
N PRO A 69 -9.13 -16.66 -9.59
CA PRO A 69 -10.02 -15.49 -9.64
C PRO A 69 -11.50 -15.71 -9.27
N GLY A 70 -11.96 -16.97 -9.24
CA GLY A 70 -13.33 -17.35 -8.87
C GLY A 70 -13.54 -17.62 -7.38
N ARG A 71 -12.46 -17.67 -6.58
CA ARG A 71 -12.52 -17.87 -5.13
C ARG A 71 -12.60 -16.51 -4.44
N HIS A 72 -13.62 -16.30 -3.61
CA HIS A 72 -13.79 -15.06 -2.86
C HIS A 72 -13.68 -15.26 -1.35
N TYR A 73 -14.16 -16.40 -0.85
CA TYR A 73 -13.97 -16.82 0.53
C TYR A 73 -12.89 -17.91 0.63
N HIS A 74 -12.96 -18.94 -0.20
CA HIS A 74 -12.09 -20.13 -0.14
C HIS A 74 -10.68 -19.86 -0.70
N THR A 75 -9.99 -18.90 -0.09
CA THR A 75 -8.71 -18.35 -0.54
C THR A 75 -7.55 -18.65 0.41
N ALA A 76 -6.32 -18.22 0.07
CA ALA A 76 -5.19 -18.31 1.00
C ALA A 76 -5.43 -17.54 2.31
N VAL A 77 -6.38 -16.59 2.33
CA VAL A 77 -6.81 -15.90 3.55
C VAL A 77 -7.56 -16.84 4.48
N HIS A 78 -8.49 -17.66 3.96
CA HIS A 78 -9.18 -18.69 4.75
C HIS A 78 -8.19 -19.68 5.37
N LEU A 79 -7.17 -20.10 4.61
CA LEU A 79 -6.10 -20.93 5.16
C LEU A 79 -5.42 -20.27 6.36
N LYS A 80 -5.07 -18.98 6.23
CA LYS A 80 -4.46 -18.20 7.30
C LYS A 80 -5.36 -18.10 8.53
N GLU A 81 -6.68 -17.99 8.37
CA GLU A 81 -7.63 -17.97 9.49
C GLU A 81 -7.62 -19.30 10.25
N ILE A 82 -7.66 -20.44 9.56
CA ILE A 82 -7.53 -21.76 10.19
C ILE A 82 -6.17 -21.89 10.89
N PHE A 83 -5.11 -21.38 10.27
CA PHE A 83 -3.77 -21.39 10.85
C PHE A 83 -3.62 -20.52 12.10
N ASP A 84 -4.34 -19.41 12.19
CA ASP A 84 -4.37 -18.59 13.42
C ASP A 84 -5.06 -19.34 14.56
N TYR A 85 -6.16 -20.05 14.28
CA TYR A 85 -6.82 -20.87 15.29
C TYR A 85 -5.95 -22.04 15.77
N VAL A 86 -5.28 -22.77 14.86
CA VAL A 86 -4.43 -23.89 15.28
C VAL A 86 -3.22 -23.40 16.09
N THR A 87 -2.67 -22.22 15.80
CA THR A 87 -1.60 -21.63 16.61
C THR A 87 -2.08 -21.34 18.04
N ILE A 88 -3.24 -20.69 18.20
CA ILE A 88 -3.83 -20.40 19.53
C ILE A 88 -4.06 -21.70 20.31
N LEU A 89 -4.63 -22.72 19.66
CA LEU A 89 -4.93 -24.00 20.30
C LEU A 89 -3.65 -24.77 20.68
N ARG A 90 -2.60 -24.67 19.87
CA ARG A 90 -1.30 -25.29 20.14
C ARG A 90 -0.57 -24.60 21.28
N GLU A 91 -0.54 -23.27 21.30
CA GLU A 91 0.03 -22.49 22.39
C GLU A 91 -0.71 -22.73 23.71
N GLY A 92 -2.03 -22.91 23.63
CA GLY A 92 -2.90 -23.30 24.74
C GLY A 92 -2.86 -24.77 25.14
N GLY A 93 -2.00 -25.60 24.54
CA GLY A 93 -1.86 -27.02 24.89
C GLY A 93 -3.01 -27.94 24.47
N VAL A 94 -4.00 -27.44 23.71
CA VAL A 94 -5.15 -28.21 23.22
C VAL A 94 -4.76 -29.09 22.02
N VAL A 95 -3.85 -28.61 21.17
CA VAL A 95 -3.36 -29.34 19.99
C VAL A 95 -1.98 -29.93 20.26
N SER A 96 -1.89 -31.26 20.17
CA SER A 96 -0.64 -32.00 20.27
C SER A 96 0.24 -31.82 19.01
N LYS A 97 1.53 -32.15 19.11
CA LYS A 97 2.45 -32.06 17.97
C LYS A 97 2.01 -32.92 16.77
N ASN A 98 1.45 -34.10 17.03
CA ASN A 98 0.99 -35.01 15.98
C ASN A 98 -0.29 -34.48 15.32
N GLN A 99 -1.23 -33.99 16.14
CA GLN A 99 -2.44 -33.34 15.65
C GLN A 99 -2.11 -32.09 14.82
N PHE A 100 -1.13 -31.29 15.23
CA PHE A 100 -0.69 -30.10 14.49
C PHE A 100 -0.28 -30.45 13.06
N ALA A 101 0.53 -31.50 12.87
CA ALA A 101 0.98 -31.88 11.53
C ALA A 101 -0.21 -32.28 10.62
N VAL A 102 -1.11 -33.12 11.13
CA VAL A 102 -2.30 -33.59 10.41
C VAL A 102 -3.25 -32.43 10.09
N ILE A 103 -3.46 -31.50 11.02
CA ILE A 103 -4.29 -30.31 10.83
C ILE A 103 -3.70 -29.41 9.74
N VAL A 104 -2.39 -29.13 9.79
CA VAL A 104 -1.72 -28.29 8.79
C VAL A 104 -1.88 -28.88 7.39
N TRP A 105 -1.74 -30.20 7.28
CA TRP A 105 -1.97 -30.91 6.02
C TRP A 105 -3.41 -30.81 5.53
N ALA A 106 -4.37 -31.05 6.41
CA ALA A 106 -5.78 -30.89 6.08
C ALA A 106 -6.11 -29.44 5.66
N THR A 107 -5.52 -28.43 6.32
CA THR A 107 -5.74 -27.02 5.99
C THR A 107 -5.33 -26.74 4.55
N PHE A 108 -4.14 -27.14 4.12
CA PHE A 108 -3.68 -26.89 2.74
C PHE A 108 -4.47 -27.66 1.67
N PHE A 109 -5.11 -28.77 2.01
CA PHE A 109 -5.72 -29.66 1.01
C PHE A 109 -7.24 -29.68 0.97
N HIS A 110 -7.96 -29.37 2.06
CA HIS A 110 -9.42 -29.60 2.13
C HIS A 110 -10.22 -28.94 1.00
N ASP A 111 -9.88 -27.70 0.64
CA ASP A 111 -10.48 -26.95 -0.48
C ASP A 111 -9.51 -26.70 -1.64
N LEU A 112 -8.49 -27.56 -1.80
CA LEU A 112 -7.52 -27.43 -2.87
C LEU A 112 -8.18 -27.50 -4.26
N VAL A 113 -9.19 -28.35 -4.41
CA VAL A 113 -10.10 -28.35 -5.56
C VAL A 113 -11.40 -27.71 -5.12
N TYR A 114 -11.79 -26.62 -5.77
CA TYR A 114 -13.00 -25.89 -5.44
C TYR A 114 -13.68 -25.35 -6.71
N ASP A 115 -14.86 -25.88 -7.00
CA ASP A 115 -15.81 -25.29 -7.95
C ASP A 115 -17.18 -25.22 -7.26
N PRO A 116 -17.78 -24.03 -7.07
CA PRO A 116 -19.08 -23.90 -6.42
C PRO A 116 -20.23 -24.57 -7.20
N LYS A 117 -20.00 -25.03 -8.43
CA LYS A 117 -20.95 -25.83 -9.23
C LYS A 117 -20.80 -27.34 -9.02
N SER A 118 -19.73 -27.79 -8.37
CA SER A 118 -19.40 -29.19 -8.16
C SER A 118 -19.77 -29.64 -6.75
N ASN A 119 -20.16 -30.90 -6.63
CA ASN A 119 -20.40 -31.58 -5.35
C ASN A 119 -19.33 -32.67 -5.06
N LYS A 120 -18.18 -32.56 -5.73
CA LYS A 120 -17.07 -33.51 -5.62
C LYS A 120 -15.80 -32.86 -5.07
N ASN A 121 -15.85 -31.60 -4.68
CA ASN A 121 -14.69 -30.80 -4.29
C ASN A 121 -13.85 -31.53 -3.24
N GLU A 122 -14.47 -31.99 -2.16
CA GLU A 122 -13.78 -32.66 -1.05
C GLU A 122 -13.16 -33.99 -1.46
N LYS A 123 -13.84 -34.76 -2.33
CA LYS A 123 -13.31 -36.03 -2.85
C LYS A 123 -12.16 -35.80 -3.80
N GLU A 124 -12.23 -34.77 -4.64
CA GLU A 124 -11.16 -34.42 -5.57
C GLU A 124 -9.95 -33.82 -4.84
N SER A 125 -10.18 -32.98 -3.82
CA SER A 125 -9.17 -32.51 -2.86
C SER A 125 -8.47 -33.67 -2.14
N ALA A 126 -9.23 -34.66 -1.66
CA ALA A 126 -8.68 -35.87 -1.05
C ALA A 126 -7.82 -36.69 -2.03
N VAL A 127 -8.22 -36.78 -3.30
CA VAL A 127 -7.38 -37.41 -4.35
C VAL A 127 -6.07 -36.63 -4.53
N ARG A 128 -6.11 -35.29 -4.57
CA ARG A 128 -4.87 -34.47 -4.65
C ARG A 128 -3.96 -34.66 -3.45
N TRP A 129 -4.53 -34.87 -2.27
CA TRP A 129 -3.77 -35.22 -1.08
C TRP A 129 -3.08 -36.59 -1.24
N LEU A 130 -3.78 -37.61 -1.75
CA LEU A 130 -3.17 -38.93 -1.98
C LEU A 130 -2.08 -38.90 -3.07
N ASP A 131 -2.27 -38.14 -4.16
CA ASP A 131 -1.24 -37.89 -5.17
C ASP A 131 0.03 -37.31 -4.52
N PHE A 132 -0.16 -36.33 -3.62
CA PHE A 132 0.91 -35.71 -2.87
C PHE A 132 1.60 -36.70 -1.91
N CYS A 133 0.84 -37.55 -1.21
CA CYS A 133 1.38 -38.58 -0.32
C CYS A 133 2.27 -39.58 -1.06
N GLU A 134 1.87 -40.01 -2.27
CA GLU A 134 2.67 -40.92 -3.10
C GLU A 134 4.01 -40.28 -3.48
N VAL A 135 3.98 -39.02 -3.94
CA VAL A 135 5.19 -38.28 -4.35
C VAL A 135 6.11 -38.03 -3.15
N MET A 136 5.55 -37.66 -1.99
CA MET A 136 6.35 -37.30 -0.81
C MET A 136 6.62 -38.45 0.14
N SER A 137 6.19 -39.67 -0.19
CA SER A 137 6.33 -40.87 0.64
C SER A 137 5.78 -40.70 2.06
N ILE A 138 4.62 -40.06 2.18
CA ILE A 138 3.89 -39.95 3.46
C ILE A 138 3.33 -41.32 3.82
N ASP A 139 3.43 -41.72 5.10
CA ASP A 139 2.96 -43.03 5.54
C ASP A 139 1.43 -43.18 5.40
N ASP A 140 0.98 -44.40 5.09
CA ASP A 140 -0.44 -44.72 4.85
C ASP A 140 -1.37 -44.35 6.01
N VAL A 141 -0.86 -44.39 7.24
CA VAL A 141 -1.62 -44.08 8.45
C VAL A 141 -1.90 -42.57 8.48
N THR A 142 -0.87 -41.73 8.33
CA THR A 142 -1.01 -40.27 8.21
C THR A 142 -1.85 -39.87 7.00
N ALA A 143 -1.59 -40.50 5.84
CA ALA A 143 -2.32 -40.24 4.61
C ALA A 143 -3.83 -40.48 4.81
N LYS A 144 -4.21 -41.60 5.43
CA LYS A 144 -5.61 -41.92 5.72
C LYS A 144 -6.25 -40.96 6.71
N MET A 145 -5.49 -40.47 7.70
CA MET A 145 -6.00 -39.50 8.69
C MET A 145 -6.40 -38.18 8.04
N VAL A 146 -5.47 -37.57 7.29
CA VAL A 146 -5.74 -36.30 6.60
C VAL A 146 -6.84 -36.46 5.56
N GLU A 147 -6.83 -37.56 4.78
CA GLU A 147 -7.92 -37.89 3.84
C GLU A 147 -9.28 -37.92 4.56
N THR A 148 -9.35 -38.54 5.73
CA THR A 148 -10.59 -38.65 6.51
C THR A 148 -11.05 -37.30 7.06
N ILE A 149 -10.14 -36.39 7.39
CA ILE A 149 -10.49 -35.01 7.80
C ILE A 149 -11.04 -34.23 6.61
N ILE A 150 -10.38 -34.30 5.45
CA ILE A 150 -10.87 -33.65 4.21
C ILE A 150 -12.26 -34.18 3.85
N LEU A 151 -12.48 -35.48 3.86
CA LEU A 151 -13.80 -36.06 3.55
C LEU A 151 -14.88 -35.69 4.57
N ALA A 152 -14.50 -35.38 5.80
CA ALA A 152 -15.45 -34.97 6.84
C ALA A 152 -16.01 -33.54 6.61
N THR A 153 -15.32 -32.69 5.84
CA THR A 153 -15.82 -31.33 5.52
C THR A 153 -17.02 -31.35 4.57
N GLU A 154 -17.24 -32.43 3.79
CA GLU A 154 -18.39 -32.55 2.86
C GLU A 154 -19.74 -32.42 3.60
N LYS A 155 -19.80 -32.85 4.86
CA LYS A 155 -21.01 -32.82 5.70
C LYS A 155 -20.82 -32.12 7.04
N HIS A 156 -19.60 -31.64 7.32
CA HIS A 156 -19.17 -31.14 8.63
C HIS A 156 -19.58 -32.06 9.79
N GLN A 157 -19.38 -33.38 9.59
CA GLN A 157 -19.72 -34.44 10.53
C GLN A 157 -18.51 -35.32 10.77
N LEU A 158 -18.33 -35.75 12.03
CA LEU A 158 -17.25 -36.67 12.38
C LEU A 158 -17.41 -38.00 11.64
N ILE A 159 -16.31 -38.48 11.06
CA ILE A 159 -16.22 -39.83 10.53
C ILE A 159 -15.55 -40.66 11.63
N PRO A 160 -16.22 -41.66 12.23
CA PRO A 160 -15.73 -42.35 13.42
C PRO A 160 -14.31 -42.92 13.26
N MET A 161 -13.47 -42.69 14.27
CA MET A 161 -12.11 -43.25 14.36
C MET A 161 -11.94 -44.04 15.68
N PRO A 162 -12.61 -45.20 15.82
CA PRO A 162 -12.81 -45.88 17.11
C PRO A 162 -11.52 -46.31 17.84
N ASP A 163 -10.40 -46.44 17.12
CA ASP A 163 -9.11 -46.83 17.67
C ASP A 163 -8.11 -45.64 17.78
N ASN A 164 -8.56 -44.40 17.53
CA ASN A 164 -7.69 -43.23 17.57
C ASN A 164 -8.40 -41.95 18.05
N GLN A 165 -8.65 -41.87 19.36
CA GLN A 165 -9.32 -40.73 19.99
C GLN A 165 -8.57 -39.39 19.79
N ASP A 166 -7.23 -39.41 19.76
CA ASP A 166 -6.40 -38.22 19.50
C ASP A 166 -6.68 -37.64 18.10
N MET A 167 -6.86 -38.50 17.10
CA MET A 167 -7.18 -38.07 15.73
C MET A 167 -8.66 -37.75 15.53
N GLU A 168 -9.57 -38.41 16.24
CA GLU A 168 -10.99 -38.00 16.28
C GLU A 168 -11.11 -36.57 16.84
N GLN A 169 -10.31 -36.24 17.86
CA GLN A 169 -10.21 -34.87 18.37
C GLN A 169 -9.60 -33.91 17.35
N ALA A 170 -8.55 -34.30 16.61
CA ALA A 170 -7.99 -33.48 15.53
C ALA A 170 -9.03 -33.18 14.44
N GLN A 171 -9.82 -34.18 14.05
CA GLN A 171 -10.93 -34.01 13.12
C GLN A 171 -11.98 -33.04 13.68
N ALA A 172 -12.39 -33.20 14.93
CA ALA A 172 -13.34 -32.31 15.59
C ALA A 172 -12.85 -30.85 15.62
N LEU A 173 -11.59 -30.64 15.99
CA LEU A 173 -10.97 -29.30 16.00
C LEU A 173 -10.87 -28.71 14.60
N PHE A 174 -10.50 -29.50 13.59
CA PHE A 174 -10.43 -29.03 12.20
C PHE A 174 -11.79 -28.56 11.69
N LEU A 175 -12.84 -29.37 11.89
CA LEU A 175 -14.21 -29.00 11.50
C LEU A 175 -14.70 -27.73 12.22
N ASP A 176 -14.30 -27.55 13.48
CA ASP A 176 -14.63 -26.34 14.24
C ASP A 176 -13.90 -25.10 13.72
N MET A 177 -12.62 -25.22 13.36
CA MET A 177 -11.82 -24.12 12.80
C MET A 177 -12.32 -23.71 11.41
N ASP A 178 -12.66 -24.67 10.55
CA ASP A 178 -13.23 -24.42 9.22
C ASP A 178 -14.56 -23.66 9.32
N MET A 179 -15.40 -24.00 10.30
CA MET A 179 -16.68 -23.32 10.55
C MET A 179 -16.59 -22.14 11.53
N ALA A 180 -15.40 -21.77 12.02
CA ALA A 180 -15.25 -20.73 13.05
C ALA A 180 -15.77 -19.36 12.59
N VAL A 181 -15.80 -19.12 11.27
CA VAL A 181 -16.39 -17.92 10.66
C VAL A 181 -17.84 -17.68 11.09
N LEU A 182 -18.60 -18.74 11.37
CA LEU A 182 -19.99 -18.63 11.81
C LEU A 182 -20.07 -17.89 13.16
N GLY A 183 -19.11 -18.14 14.05
CA GLY A 183 -19.01 -17.55 15.38
C GLY A 183 -18.35 -16.17 15.44
N LYS A 184 -18.03 -15.58 14.28
CA LYS A 184 -17.39 -14.25 14.25
C LYS A 184 -18.34 -13.13 14.68
N SER A 185 -17.83 -11.90 14.87
CA SER A 185 -18.70 -10.74 15.09
C SER A 185 -19.76 -10.65 13.98
N LYS A 186 -20.94 -10.10 14.29
CA LYS A 186 -22.05 -9.96 13.31
C LYS A 186 -21.53 -9.35 12.01
N ASP A 187 -20.77 -8.29 12.18
CA ASP A 187 -20.05 -7.54 11.17
C ASP A 187 -19.24 -8.46 10.26
N SER A 188 -18.35 -9.23 10.88
CA SER A 188 -17.47 -10.15 10.20
C SER A 188 -18.20 -11.26 9.46
N TYR A 189 -19.23 -11.81 10.10
CA TYR A 189 -20.07 -12.84 9.53
C TYR A 189 -20.83 -12.33 8.29
N MET A 190 -21.34 -11.10 8.31
CA MET A 190 -22.05 -10.52 7.17
C MET A 190 -21.11 -10.27 5.98
N ALA A 191 -19.84 -9.92 6.23
CA ALA A 191 -18.82 -9.83 5.19
C ALA A 191 -18.52 -11.21 4.58
N TYR A 192 -18.39 -12.24 5.42
CA TYR A 192 -18.27 -13.63 4.99
C TYR A 192 -19.45 -14.06 4.09
N ALA A 193 -20.69 -13.84 4.54
CA ALA A 193 -21.88 -14.21 3.79
C ALA A 193 -21.96 -13.50 2.41
N ALA A 194 -21.47 -12.26 2.33
CA ALA A 194 -21.34 -11.54 1.05
C ALA A 194 -20.28 -12.16 0.13
N LEU A 195 -19.14 -12.62 0.66
CA LEU A 195 -18.11 -13.32 -0.14
C LEU A 195 -18.65 -14.64 -0.69
N ILE A 196 -19.35 -15.42 0.14
CA ILE A 196 -20.05 -16.65 -0.31
C ILE A 196 -21.04 -16.31 -1.42
N ARG A 197 -21.84 -15.24 -1.29
CA ARG A 197 -22.77 -14.85 -2.36
C ARG A 197 -22.05 -14.63 -3.71
N ARG A 198 -20.85 -14.06 -3.70
CA ARG A 198 -20.05 -13.82 -4.92
C ARG A 198 -19.60 -15.12 -5.58
N GLU A 199 -19.18 -16.12 -4.81
CA GLU A 199 -18.80 -17.44 -5.35
C GLU A 199 -20.00 -18.13 -6.01
N TYR A 200 -21.19 -17.93 -5.43
CA TYR A 200 -22.45 -18.44 -5.98
C TYR A 200 -23.16 -17.43 -6.91
N SER A 201 -22.47 -16.42 -7.45
CA SER A 201 -23.04 -15.36 -8.30
C SER A 201 -23.82 -15.89 -9.52
N PHE A 202 -23.45 -17.07 -10.01
CA PHE A 202 -24.15 -17.78 -11.09
C PHE A 202 -25.53 -18.34 -10.71
N VAL A 203 -25.86 -18.39 -9.41
CA VAL A 203 -27.17 -18.82 -8.92
C VAL A 203 -28.10 -17.60 -8.88
N GLU A 204 -29.27 -17.77 -9.50
CA GLU A 204 -30.35 -16.77 -9.49
C GLU A 204 -30.76 -16.38 -8.08
N HIS A 205 -31.07 -15.11 -7.87
CA HIS A 205 -31.25 -14.49 -6.55
C HIS A 205 -32.23 -15.25 -5.64
N ASP A 206 -33.46 -15.49 -6.11
CA ASP A 206 -34.50 -16.15 -5.32
C ASP A 206 -34.13 -17.61 -5.00
N VAL A 207 -33.46 -18.27 -5.95
CA VAL A 207 -32.97 -19.65 -5.79
C VAL A 207 -31.87 -19.69 -4.74
N TYR A 208 -30.94 -18.72 -4.79
CA TYR A 208 -29.88 -18.58 -3.79
C TYR A 208 -30.47 -18.37 -2.41
N CYS A 209 -31.37 -17.39 -2.23
CA CYS A 209 -32.00 -17.12 -0.93
C CYS A 209 -32.72 -18.35 -0.35
N SER A 210 -33.50 -19.04 -1.19
CA SER A 210 -34.19 -20.27 -0.79
C SER A 210 -33.22 -21.39 -0.39
N LYS A 211 -32.20 -21.65 -1.21
CA LYS A 211 -31.25 -22.76 -0.97
C LYS A 211 -30.27 -22.48 0.17
N ARG A 212 -29.77 -21.25 0.26
CA ARG A 212 -28.87 -20.80 1.33
C ARG A 212 -29.58 -20.89 2.69
N SER A 213 -30.81 -20.40 2.81
CA SER A 213 -31.58 -20.52 4.06
C SER A 213 -31.88 -21.98 4.44
N GLU A 214 -32.15 -22.86 3.47
CA GLU A 214 -32.29 -24.31 3.69
C GLU A 214 -31.02 -24.93 4.27
N ILE A 215 -29.85 -24.57 3.73
CA ILE A 215 -28.55 -25.05 4.22
C ILE A 215 -28.28 -24.52 5.64
N LEU A 216 -28.48 -23.22 5.87
CA LEU A 216 -28.23 -22.62 7.17
C LEU A 216 -29.11 -23.20 8.29
N ARG A 217 -30.37 -23.52 7.98
CA ARG A 217 -31.27 -24.19 8.94
C ARG A 217 -30.71 -25.53 9.43
N LYS A 218 -30.09 -26.32 8.54
CA LYS A 218 -29.51 -27.62 8.93
C LYS A 218 -28.45 -27.48 10.02
N PHE A 219 -27.65 -26.40 9.97
CA PHE A 219 -26.67 -26.11 11.02
C PHE A 219 -27.31 -25.71 12.36
N THR A 220 -28.53 -25.17 12.36
CA THR A 220 -29.23 -24.77 13.60
C THR A 220 -29.90 -25.94 14.34
N GLU A 221 -30.13 -27.08 13.66
CA GLU A 221 -30.82 -28.27 14.22
C GLU A 221 -29.96 -29.07 15.20
N THR A 222 -28.64 -28.99 15.09
CA THR A 222 -27.68 -29.69 15.95
C THR A 222 -26.68 -28.71 16.53
N THR A 223 -25.79 -29.16 17.43
CA THR A 223 -24.64 -28.36 17.86
C THR A 223 -23.75 -28.04 16.65
N ILE A 224 -23.39 -26.77 16.48
CA ILE A 224 -22.57 -26.32 15.35
C ILE A 224 -21.15 -26.86 15.55
N TYR A 225 -20.54 -26.49 16.68
CA TYR A 225 -19.18 -26.88 17.02
C TYR A 225 -19.11 -28.23 17.75
N LYS A 226 -18.09 -29.03 17.47
CA LYS A 226 -17.89 -30.39 17.96
C LYS A 226 -17.18 -30.41 19.30
N THR A 227 -16.29 -29.46 19.54
CA THR A 227 -15.48 -29.39 20.76
C THR A 227 -16.04 -28.39 21.77
N SER A 228 -15.84 -28.67 23.06
CA SER A 228 -16.30 -27.81 24.15
C SER A 228 -15.67 -26.41 24.10
N VAL A 229 -14.42 -26.29 23.63
CA VAL A 229 -13.70 -25.01 23.55
C VAL A 229 -14.37 -24.05 22.54
N PHE A 230 -14.72 -24.53 21.34
CA PHE A 230 -15.44 -23.73 20.35
C PHE A 230 -16.92 -23.54 20.72
N GLN A 231 -17.56 -24.54 21.32
CA GLN A 231 -18.93 -24.38 21.81
C GLN A 231 -19.04 -23.22 22.80
N ARG A 232 -18.14 -23.17 23.78
CA ARG A 232 -18.09 -22.10 24.79
C ARG A 232 -17.72 -20.74 24.17
N ALA A 233 -16.81 -20.72 23.20
CA ALA A 233 -16.33 -19.47 22.61
C ALA A 233 -17.29 -18.86 21.57
N MET A 234 -18.02 -19.70 20.81
CA MET A 234 -18.60 -19.29 19.53
C MET A 234 -20.03 -19.75 19.25
N GLU A 235 -20.56 -20.79 19.93
CA GLU A 235 -21.86 -21.41 19.57
C GLU A 235 -23.03 -20.42 19.60
N GLU A 236 -23.16 -19.66 20.69
CA GLU A 236 -24.25 -18.69 20.87
C GLU A 236 -24.24 -17.63 19.75
N ARG A 237 -23.05 -17.09 19.45
CA ARG A 237 -22.89 -16.07 18.41
C ARG A 237 -23.12 -16.65 17.01
N ALA A 238 -22.64 -17.86 16.76
CA ALA A 238 -22.89 -18.56 15.50
C ALA A 238 -24.38 -18.74 15.25
N ARG A 239 -25.14 -19.23 16.23
CA ARG A 239 -26.59 -19.36 16.12
C ARG A 239 -27.27 -18.02 15.85
N ALA A 240 -26.88 -16.97 16.56
CA ALA A 240 -27.43 -15.63 16.35
C ALA A 240 -27.17 -15.11 14.92
N ASN A 241 -25.96 -15.33 14.40
CA ASN A 241 -25.59 -14.96 13.03
C ASN A 241 -26.37 -15.76 11.98
N LEU A 242 -26.46 -17.09 12.15
CA LEU A 242 -27.21 -17.96 11.25
C LEU A 242 -28.69 -17.58 11.20
N HIS A 243 -29.33 -17.37 12.35
CA HIS A 243 -30.73 -16.95 12.41
C HIS A 243 -30.95 -15.60 11.74
N ALA A 244 -30.07 -14.63 11.97
CA ALA A 244 -30.17 -13.32 11.34
C ALA A 244 -30.03 -13.39 9.80
N GLU A 245 -29.11 -14.21 9.28
CA GLU A 245 -29.01 -14.40 7.82
C GLU A 245 -30.24 -15.14 7.26
N ILE A 246 -30.73 -16.19 7.94
CA ILE A 246 -31.94 -16.91 7.51
C ILE A 246 -33.12 -15.93 7.38
N GLU A 247 -33.36 -15.08 8.38
CA GLU A 247 -34.44 -14.09 8.35
C GLU A 247 -34.31 -13.11 7.18
N LEU A 248 -33.08 -12.64 6.88
CA LEU A 248 -32.83 -11.77 5.73
C LEU A 248 -33.14 -12.49 4.41
N LEU A 249 -32.65 -13.71 4.25
CA LEU A 249 -32.82 -14.47 3.01
C LEU A 249 -34.28 -14.82 2.75
N GLU A 250 -35.06 -15.11 3.80
CA GLU A 250 -36.51 -15.35 3.68
C GLU A 250 -37.28 -14.10 3.24
N GLN A 251 -36.75 -12.92 3.52
CA GLN A 251 -37.27 -11.64 3.03
C GLN A 251 -36.76 -11.28 1.63
N GLY A 252 -35.96 -12.16 1.02
CA GLY A 252 -35.32 -11.92 -0.28
C GLY A 252 -34.13 -10.98 -0.21
N THR A 253 -33.60 -10.73 0.99
CA THR A 253 -32.43 -9.86 1.22
C THR A 253 -31.19 -10.72 1.45
N ILE A 254 -30.08 -10.39 0.80
CA ILE A 254 -28.81 -11.08 1.03
C ILE A 254 -27.97 -10.22 1.98
N PRO A 255 -27.24 -10.82 2.94
CA PRO A 255 -26.24 -10.10 3.72
C PRO A 255 -25.28 -9.31 2.83
N SER A 256 -25.32 -7.99 2.93
CA SER A 256 -24.26 -7.11 2.46
C SER A 256 -23.59 -6.51 3.70
N GLY A 257 -22.32 -6.85 3.91
CA GLY A 257 -21.50 -6.50 5.08
C GLY A 257 -21.96 -5.28 5.89
N ILE A 258 -22.69 -5.59 6.97
CA ILE A 258 -22.84 -4.87 8.26
C ILE A 258 -23.83 -3.68 8.37
N ALA A 259 -24.48 -3.63 9.54
CA ALA A 259 -25.46 -2.67 10.06
C ALA A 259 -24.88 -1.75 11.16
N THR A 260 -25.29 -0.47 11.23
CA THR A 260 -25.31 0.31 12.49
C THR A 260 -26.58 1.17 12.65
N LYS A 261 -26.84 1.52 13.92
CA LYS A 261 -28.12 1.83 14.59
C LYS A 261 -28.71 3.22 14.30
N GLN A 262 -30.05 3.27 14.40
CA GLN A 262 -30.94 4.44 14.26
C GLN A 262 -30.79 5.48 15.39
N GLU A 263 -30.95 6.75 15.03
CA GLU A 263 -31.73 7.71 15.84
C GLU A 263 -32.92 8.21 15.00
N SER A 264 -34.07 8.30 15.66
CA SER A 264 -35.42 8.50 15.12
C SER A 264 -35.71 9.93 14.68
N ASN A 265 -36.31 10.09 13.50
CA ASN A 265 -37.54 10.88 13.34
C ASN A 265 -38.25 10.59 12.00
N GLU A 266 -39.57 10.47 12.08
CA GLU A 266 -40.47 10.03 11.01
C GLU A 266 -40.70 11.06 9.89
N GLN A 267 -41.18 10.51 8.76
CA GLN A 267 -41.91 11.13 7.64
C GLN A 267 -41.08 11.67 6.46
N ASN A 268 -40.67 10.76 5.58
CA ASN A 268 -40.95 10.88 4.14
C ASN A 268 -40.75 9.53 3.42
N SER A 269 -41.66 9.18 2.53
CA SER A 269 -41.51 8.07 1.59
C SER A 269 -40.22 8.23 0.80
N ASP A 270 -39.39 7.18 0.72
CA ASP A 270 -37.99 7.19 0.24
C ASP A 270 -36.99 7.92 1.16
N ALA A 271 -37.06 7.72 2.47
CA ALA A 271 -36.04 8.27 3.36
C ALA A 271 -34.67 7.61 3.04
N LEU A 272 -33.68 8.45 2.76
CA LEU A 272 -32.30 8.05 2.51
C LEU A 272 -31.47 8.50 3.70
N VAL A 273 -30.70 7.58 4.27
CA VAL A 273 -29.76 7.87 5.35
C VAL A 273 -28.42 8.22 4.71
N PHE A 274 -27.83 9.32 5.14
CA PHE A 274 -26.53 9.77 4.67
C PHE A 274 -25.57 9.79 5.85
N THR A 275 -24.53 8.97 5.77
CA THR A 275 -23.54 8.79 6.82
C THR A 275 -22.22 9.39 6.37
N GLU A 276 -21.60 10.22 7.21
CA GLU A 276 -20.22 10.66 7.01
C GLU A 276 -19.28 9.61 7.57
N VAL A 277 -18.39 9.10 6.72
CA VAL A 277 -17.52 7.97 7.03
C VAL A 277 -16.08 8.44 7.05
N THR A 278 -15.40 8.28 8.18
CA THR A 278 -14.00 8.65 8.38
C THR A 278 -13.09 7.42 8.44
N SER A 279 -11.77 7.61 8.47
CA SER A 279 -10.75 6.54 8.38
C SER A 279 -10.80 5.48 9.49
N ASP A 280 -11.55 5.72 10.55
CA ASP A 280 -11.79 4.82 11.68
C ASP A 280 -13.01 3.90 11.49
N ASP A 281 -13.83 4.15 10.46
CA ASP A 281 -15.05 3.40 10.17
C ASP A 281 -14.84 2.47 8.95
N ASN A 282 -13.94 1.49 9.14
CA ASN A 282 -13.52 0.52 8.11
C ASN A 282 -14.70 -0.21 7.48
N LEU A 283 -15.75 -0.44 8.26
CA LEU A 283 -17.01 -0.98 7.77
C LEU A 283 -17.60 -0.08 6.68
N ASN A 284 -17.97 1.15 7.01
CA ASN A 284 -18.70 1.96 6.05
C ASN A 284 -17.82 2.35 4.84
N ILE A 285 -16.49 2.32 5.00
CA ILE A 285 -15.53 2.41 3.89
C ILE A 285 -15.67 1.20 2.95
N SER A 286 -15.73 -0.02 3.49
CA SER A 286 -15.94 -1.25 2.71
C SER A 286 -17.27 -1.22 1.96
N LEU A 287 -18.35 -0.73 2.59
CA LEU A 287 -19.64 -0.53 1.92
C LEU A 287 -19.57 0.48 0.75
N CYS A 288 -18.83 1.57 0.93
CA CYS A 288 -18.55 2.52 -0.15
C CYS A 288 -17.73 1.86 -1.28
N GLN A 289 -16.76 1.01 -0.96
CA GLN A 289 -15.97 0.26 -1.95
C GLN A 289 -16.83 -0.73 -2.73
N GLN A 290 -17.68 -1.51 -2.06
CA GLN A 290 -18.54 -2.51 -2.70
C GLN A 290 -19.47 -1.88 -3.75
N LEU A 291 -20.15 -0.79 -3.42
CA LEU A 291 -20.98 -0.08 -4.41
C LEU A 291 -20.14 0.41 -5.60
N ARG A 292 -18.93 0.89 -5.35
CA ARG A 292 -18.02 1.37 -6.40
C ARG A 292 -17.51 0.25 -7.28
N LEU A 293 -17.21 -0.92 -6.72
CA LEU A 293 -16.86 -2.11 -7.51
C LEU A 293 -18.02 -2.51 -8.44
N CYS A 294 -19.26 -2.56 -7.94
CA CYS A 294 -20.42 -2.85 -8.80
C CYS A 294 -20.62 -1.77 -9.89
N VAL A 295 -20.45 -0.49 -9.58
CA VAL A 295 -20.75 0.61 -10.51
C VAL A 295 -19.60 0.90 -11.49
N PHE A 296 -18.35 0.82 -11.05
CA PHE A 296 -17.17 1.18 -11.84
C PHE A 296 -16.54 -0.06 -12.48
N VAL A 297 -16.36 -1.14 -11.73
CA VAL A 297 -15.70 -2.36 -12.24
C VAL A 297 -16.69 -3.22 -13.02
N GLU A 298 -17.76 -3.68 -12.37
CA GLU A 298 -18.70 -4.62 -13.01
C GLU A 298 -19.53 -3.96 -14.12
N GLU A 299 -20.03 -2.74 -13.91
CA GLU A 299 -20.89 -2.07 -14.89
C GLU A 299 -20.10 -1.28 -15.95
N GLN A 300 -19.06 -0.54 -15.55
CA GLN A 300 -18.33 0.37 -16.46
C GLN A 300 -17.03 -0.22 -16.99
N GLY A 301 -16.62 -1.41 -16.52
CA GLY A 301 -15.41 -2.09 -17.00
C GLY A 301 -14.12 -1.40 -16.57
N ILE A 302 -14.14 -0.55 -15.54
CA ILE A 302 -12.94 0.08 -14.99
C ILE A 302 -12.13 -1.00 -14.25
N PRO A 303 -10.83 -1.19 -14.55
CA PRO A 303 -10.03 -2.17 -13.83
C PRO A 303 -10.03 -1.93 -12.31
N GLN A 304 -10.12 -3.00 -11.53
CA GLN A 304 -10.27 -2.92 -10.08
C GLN A 304 -9.09 -2.18 -9.42
N GLU A 305 -7.88 -2.35 -9.95
CA GLU A 305 -6.66 -1.68 -9.54
C GLU A 305 -6.67 -0.15 -9.74
N VAL A 306 -7.50 0.36 -10.67
CA VAL A 306 -7.69 1.80 -10.88
C VAL A 306 -8.73 2.37 -9.91
N GLU A 307 -9.66 1.55 -9.46
CA GLU A 307 -10.68 1.94 -8.48
C GLU A 307 -10.12 1.99 -7.05
N ILE A 308 -9.38 0.95 -6.64
CA ILE A 308 -8.78 0.86 -5.30
C ILE A 308 -7.44 1.60 -5.28
N ASP A 309 -7.49 2.92 -5.02
CA ASP A 309 -6.33 3.82 -5.09
C ASP A 309 -5.58 4.02 -3.75
N GLY A 310 -5.90 3.22 -2.74
CA GLY A 310 -5.28 3.27 -1.40
C GLY A 310 -5.60 4.52 -0.58
N LYS A 311 -6.48 5.42 -1.05
CA LYS A 311 -6.80 6.67 -0.34
C LYS A 311 -8.04 6.60 0.53
N ASP A 312 -8.80 5.52 0.48
CA ASP A 312 -10.08 5.39 1.18
C ASP A 312 -9.92 5.39 2.71
N GLU A 313 -8.82 4.83 3.21
CA GLU A 313 -8.50 4.67 4.64
C GLU A 313 -7.62 5.80 5.19
N CYS A 314 -7.25 6.78 4.36
CA CYS A 314 -6.43 7.90 4.81
C CYS A 314 -7.21 8.81 5.79
N PRO A 315 -6.59 9.33 6.87
CA PRO A 315 -7.23 10.27 7.81
C PRO A 315 -7.74 11.57 7.15
N GLU A 316 -7.16 11.94 6.01
CA GLU A 316 -7.54 13.07 5.18
C GLU A 316 -8.85 12.83 4.41
N THR A 317 -9.29 11.58 4.31
CA THR A 317 -10.43 11.15 3.52
C THR A 317 -11.71 11.12 4.35
N THR A 318 -12.80 11.53 3.73
CA THR A 318 -14.14 11.37 4.27
C THR A 318 -15.06 10.92 3.15
N HIS A 319 -15.87 9.91 3.39
CA HIS A 319 -16.87 9.44 2.44
C HIS A 319 -18.26 9.87 2.90
N ILE A 320 -19.16 10.01 1.94
CA ILE A 320 -20.60 10.04 2.17
C ILE A 320 -21.11 8.69 1.72
N LEU A 321 -21.62 7.90 2.66
CA LEU A 321 -22.36 6.68 2.39
C LEU A 321 -23.85 7.00 2.36
N VAL A 322 -24.57 6.52 1.35
CA VAL A 322 -26.03 6.67 1.27
C VAL A 322 -26.69 5.31 1.29
N GLN A 323 -27.56 5.11 2.26
CA GLN A 323 -28.32 3.88 2.47
C GLN A 323 -29.82 4.16 2.44
N SER A 324 -30.62 3.13 2.13
CA SER A 324 -32.08 3.21 2.30
C SER A 324 -32.44 3.29 3.78
N SER A 325 -33.38 4.15 4.18
CA SER A 325 -33.86 4.17 5.57
C SER A 325 -34.69 2.94 5.94
N LEU A 326 -35.24 2.25 4.94
CA LEU A 326 -36.00 1.02 5.11
C LEU A 326 -35.06 -0.20 5.24
N ASP A 327 -33.84 -0.07 4.73
CA ASP A 327 -32.82 -1.11 4.77
C ASP A 327 -31.42 -0.47 4.75
N SER A 328 -30.78 -0.40 5.92
CA SER A 328 -29.44 0.15 6.07
C SER A 328 -28.38 -0.69 5.37
N THR A 329 -28.67 -1.92 4.95
CA THR A 329 -27.72 -2.75 4.20
C THR A 329 -27.69 -2.38 2.71
N THR A 330 -28.81 -1.86 2.18
CA THR A 330 -28.89 -1.40 0.80
C THR A 330 -28.20 -0.04 0.63
N VAL A 331 -26.94 -0.09 0.17
CA VAL A 331 -26.17 1.09 -0.23
C VAL A 331 -26.62 1.56 -1.61
N VAL A 332 -27.20 2.76 -1.66
CA VAL A 332 -27.77 3.31 -2.89
C VAL A 332 -26.85 4.34 -3.56
N GLY A 333 -25.89 4.90 -2.81
CA GLY A 333 -24.95 5.91 -3.30
C GLY A 333 -23.72 6.08 -2.41
N THR A 334 -22.63 6.57 -2.99
CA THR A 334 -21.43 6.99 -2.25
C THR A 334 -20.69 8.12 -2.96
N GLY A 335 -19.84 8.85 -2.24
CA GLY A 335 -18.88 9.81 -2.79
C GLY A 335 -17.79 10.15 -1.79
N ARG A 336 -16.61 10.54 -2.28
CA ARG A 336 -15.41 10.75 -1.44
C ARG A 336 -14.88 12.18 -1.56
N ILE A 337 -14.48 12.76 -0.43
CA ILE A 337 -13.69 13.99 -0.34
C ILE A 337 -12.37 13.70 0.36
N ILE A 338 -11.26 14.19 -0.22
CA ILE A 338 -9.93 14.13 0.38
C ILE A 338 -9.49 15.55 0.71
N VAL A 339 -9.34 15.86 2.00
CA VAL A 339 -8.89 17.15 2.51
C VAL A 339 -7.48 17.00 3.07
N PRO A 340 -6.45 17.53 2.38
CA PRO A 340 -5.06 17.44 2.85
C PRO A 340 -4.88 18.07 4.24
N LYS A 341 -4.00 17.48 5.07
CA LYS A 341 -3.59 18.08 6.36
C LYS A 341 -2.97 19.45 6.12
N SER A 342 -3.47 20.47 6.82
CA SER A 342 -2.89 21.82 6.73
C SER A 342 -1.56 21.86 7.47
N LYS A 343 -0.53 22.41 6.85
CA LYS A 343 0.75 22.70 7.53
C LYS A 343 0.70 23.99 8.37
N ASP A 344 -0.39 24.76 8.27
CA ASP A 344 -0.58 26.07 8.91
C ASP A 344 -2.09 26.38 9.01
N GLU A 345 -2.62 26.86 10.14
CA GLU A 345 -4.07 27.11 10.31
C GLU A 345 -4.62 28.21 9.36
N LYS A 346 -3.75 28.95 8.68
CA LYS A 346 -4.10 30.10 7.83
C LYS A 346 -4.01 29.87 6.31
N SER A 347 -3.58 28.68 5.84
CA SER A 347 -3.43 28.42 4.39
C SER A 347 -4.74 27.94 3.74
N PRO A 348 -5.11 28.43 2.54
CA PRO A 348 -6.32 28.01 1.84
C PRO A 348 -6.23 26.54 1.42
N ARG A 349 -7.12 25.70 1.95
CA ARG A 349 -7.14 24.26 1.66
C ARG A 349 -7.86 23.97 0.35
N THR A 350 -7.29 23.08 -0.47
CA THR A 350 -7.93 22.55 -1.68
C THR A 350 -8.26 21.08 -1.44
N ALA A 351 -9.49 20.66 -1.72
CA ALA A 351 -9.92 19.28 -1.55
C ALA A 351 -10.30 18.62 -2.88
N SER A 352 -9.99 17.34 -3.00
CA SER A 352 -10.35 16.52 -4.17
C SER A 352 -11.66 15.81 -3.90
N LEU A 353 -12.62 15.90 -4.82
CA LEU A 353 -13.81 15.06 -4.85
C LEU A 353 -13.63 13.96 -5.88
N GLY A 354 -14.19 12.78 -5.61
CA GLY A 354 -14.13 11.67 -6.53
C GLY A 354 -14.93 10.47 -6.05
N ARG A 355 -14.85 9.37 -6.82
CA ARG A 355 -15.44 8.07 -6.45
C ARG A 355 -16.95 8.15 -6.17
N ILE A 356 -17.65 8.98 -6.94
CA ILE A 356 -19.09 9.21 -6.78
C ILE A 356 -19.84 8.14 -7.55
N ALA A 357 -20.43 7.17 -6.84
CA ALA A 357 -21.18 6.06 -7.43
C ALA A 357 -22.63 6.07 -6.93
N ILE A 358 -23.56 5.74 -7.83
CA ILE A 358 -24.99 5.63 -7.51
C ILE A 358 -25.50 4.34 -8.15
N SER A 359 -26.21 3.54 -7.37
CA SER A 359 -26.85 2.31 -7.83
C SER A 359 -27.87 2.60 -8.94
N ARG A 360 -27.99 1.70 -9.92
CA ARG A 360 -28.82 1.89 -11.13
C ARG A 360 -30.27 2.32 -10.84
N PRO A 361 -31.00 1.78 -9.85
CA PRO A 361 -32.39 2.17 -9.55
C PRO A 361 -32.55 3.60 -9.00
N TRP A 362 -31.46 4.20 -8.52
CA TRP A 362 -31.46 5.51 -7.83
C TRP A 362 -30.84 6.62 -8.67
N ARG A 363 -30.33 6.30 -9.86
CA ARG A 363 -29.83 7.30 -10.82
C ARG A 363 -30.97 8.19 -11.32
N ARG A 364 -30.64 9.44 -11.65
CA ARG A 364 -31.58 10.47 -12.13
C ARG A 364 -32.69 10.88 -11.14
N LYS A 365 -32.68 10.37 -9.89
CA LYS A 365 -33.56 10.81 -8.80
C LYS A 365 -32.98 11.98 -7.96
N GLY A 366 -31.97 12.68 -8.49
CA GLY A 366 -31.32 13.81 -7.80
C GLY A 366 -30.31 13.41 -6.70
N LEU A 367 -30.07 12.12 -6.48
CA LEU A 367 -29.18 11.65 -5.40
C LEU A 367 -27.73 12.16 -5.53
N GLY A 368 -27.18 12.22 -6.75
CA GLY A 368 -25.83 12.75 -6.98
C GLY A 368 -25.67 14.20 -6.51
N THR A 369 -26.70 15.02 -6.71
CA THR A 369 -26.73 16.41 -6.20
C THR A 369 -26.72 16.45 -4.67
N GLN A 370 -27.43 15.54 -4.01
CA GLN A 370 -27.47 15.47 -2.54
C GLN A 370 -26.12 15.02 -1.96
N ILE A 371 -25.48 14.02 -2.56
CA ILE A 371 -24.11 13.59 -2.19
C ILE A 371 -23.13 14.75 -2.35
N MET A 372 -23.16 15.44 -3.49
CA MET A 372 -22.28 16.58 -3.75
C MET A 372 -22.45 17.72 -2.76
N LYS A 373 -23.70 18.09 -2.40
CA LYS A 373 -23.96 19.12 -1.38
C LYS A 373 -23.33 18.77 -0.03
N ARG A 374 -23.43 17.50 0.40
CA ARG A 374 -22.82 17.05 1.66
C ARG A 374 -21.30 17.05 1.62
N LEU A 375 -20.70 16.65 0.49
CA LEU A 375 -19.26 16.77 0.28
C LEU A 375 -18.80 18.24 0.33
N GLU A 376 -19.59 19.17 -0.23
CA GLU A 376 -19.35 20.60 -0.10
C GLU A 376 -19.50 21.09 1.35
N ASP A 377 -20.46 20.59 2.12
CA ASP A 377 -20.64 20.94 3.54
C ASP A 377 -19.47 20.43 4.40
N ILE A 378 -18.95 19.22 4.14
CA ILE A 378 -17.71 18.72 4.74
C ILE A 378 -16.55 19.66 4.40
N ALA A 379 -16.44 20.05 3.14
CA ALA A 379 -15.40 20.97 2.69
C ALA A 379 -15.48 22.32 3.41
N ARG A 380 -16.68 22.90 3.56
CA ARG A 380 -16.90 24.15 4.30
C ARG A 380 -16.54 24.02 5.78
N ARG A 381 -16.96 22.95 6.46
CA ARG A 381 -16.60 22.67 7.87
C ARG A 381 -15.10 22.51 8.04
N LYS A 382 -14.42 21.90 7.07
CA LYS A 382 -12.95 21.77 7.03
C LYS A 382 -12.26 22.98 6.39
N SER A 383 -12.90 24.16 6.34
CA SER A 383 -12.37 25.43 5.80
C SER A 383 -11.63 25.27 4.45
N VAL A 384 -12.18 24.43 3.58
CA VAL A 384 -11.69 24.23 2.22
C VAL A 384 -12.14 25.41 1.37
N TYR A 385 -11.19 26.03 0.69
CA TYR A 385 -11.40 27.16 -0.20
C TYR A 385 -11.80 26.71 -1.60
N ARG A 386 -11.19 25.63 -2.09
CA ARG A 386 -11.34 25.15 -3.47
C ARG A 386 -11.61 23.64 -3.51
N LEU A 387 -12.56 23.24 -4.36
CA LEU A 387 -12.84 21.86 -4.71
C LEU A 387 -12.40 21.57 -6.14
N HIS A 388 -11.88 20.38 -6.40
CA HIS A 388 -11.67 19.89 -7.76
C HIS A 388 -12.11 18.44 -7.92
N LEU A 389 -12.49 18.06 -9.13
CA LEU A 389 -12.81 16.67 -9.50
C LEU A 389 -12.54 16.42 -10.99
N THR A 390 -12.47 15.14 -11.35
CA THR A 390 -12.16 14.70 -12.72
C THR A 390 -13.28 13.78 -13.24
N PRO A 391 -14.42 14.31 -13.68
CA PRO A 391 -15.54 13.46 -14.11
C PRO A 391 -15.41 13.02 -15.57
N HIS A 392 -16.21 12.03 -15.97
CA HIS A 392 -16.43 11.73 -17.38
C HIS A 392 -17.02 12.96 -18.08
N HIS A 393 -16.59 13.25 -19.31
CA HIS A 393 -16.95 14.45 -20.06
C HIS A 393 -18.46 14.64 -20.20
N TYR A 394 -19.24 13.55 -20.35
CA TYR A 394 -20.70 13.64 -20.43
C TYR A 394 -21.38 14.15 -19.13
N LEU A 395 -20.67 14.17 -17.99
CA LEU A 395 -21.14 14.73 -16.73
C LEU A 395 -20.82 16.23 -16.57
N GLU A 396 -20.17 16.87 -17.54
CA GLU A 396 -19.78 18.29 -17.47
C GLU A 396 -20.95 19.19 -17.08
N LYS A 397 -22.09 19.04 -17.77
CA LYS A 397 -23.30 19.85 -17.53
C LYS A 397 -23.89 19.61 -16.14
N PHE A 398 -23.77 18.39 -15.60
CA PHE A 398 -24.21 18.08 -14.25
C PHE A 398 -23.40 18.87 -13.20
N TYR A 399 -22.06 18.88 -13.33
CA TYR A 399 -21.20 19.62 -12.40
C TYR A 399 -21.24 21.13 -12.61
N GLN A 400 -21.46 21.62 -13.84
CA GLN A 400 -21.71 23.04 -14.12
C GLN A 400 -22.96 23.55 -13.38
N ASN A 401 -24.04 22.77 -13.34
CA ASN A 401 -25.25 23.11 -12.58
C ASN A 401 -25.00 23.15 -11.06
N LEU A 402 -23.94 22.48 -10.57
CA LEU A 402 -23.50 22.55 -9.19
C LEU A 402 -22.48 23.68 -8.96
N GLY A 403 -22.15 24.50 -9.96
CA GLY A 403 -21.24 25.63 -9.84
C GLY A 403 -19.76 25.30 -10.06
N PHE A 404 -19.45 24.16 -10.67
CA PHE A 404 -18.08 23.85 -11.11
C PHE A 404 -17.80 24.43 -12.50
N THR A 405 -16.58 24.92 -12.71
CA THR A 405 -16.07 25.41 -14.00
C THR A 405 -14.99 24.48 -14.54
N ARG A 406 -14.89 24.36 -15.86
CA ARG A 406 -13.84 23.56 -16.51
C ARG A 406 -12.48 24.25 -16.33
N ALA A 407 -11.47 23.49 -15.94
CA ALA A 407 -10.10 23.99 -15.85
C ALA A 407 -9.54 24.22 -17.26
N SER A 408 -8.96 25.40 -17.51
CA SER A 408 -8.52 25.85 -18.84
C SER A 408 -7.19 25.27 -19.31
N ASP A 409 -6.50 24.50 -18.46
CA ASP A 409 -5.15 23.97 -18.56
C ASP A 409 -5.10 22.43 -18.77
N TRP A 410 -6.22 21.80 -19.15
CA TRP A 410 -6.35 20.33 -19.25
C TRP A 410 -6.89 19.88 -20.61
N GLU A 411 -6.09 19.15 -21.40
CA GLU A 411 -6.58 18.43 -22.58
C GLU A 411 -7.26 17.11 -22.17
N SER A 412 -8.37 16.77 -22.83
CA SER A 412 -9.15 15.57 -22.51
C SER A 412 -8.31 14.31 -22.72
N VAL A 413 -8.04 13.58 -21.65
CA VAL A 413 -7.37 12.27 -21.72
C VAL A 413 -8.40 11.23 -22.14
N VAL A 414 -8.13 10.55 -23.25
CA VAL A 414 -8.88 9.35 -23.67
C VAL A 414 -8.14 8.15 -23.07
N ASN A 415 -8.76 7.51 -22.08
CA ASN A 415 -8.30 6.21 -21.59
C ASN A 415 -9.45 5.22 -21.80
N ASP A 416 -9.19 4.15 -22.55
CA ASP A 416 -10.14 3.05 -22.80
C ASP A 416 -11.56 3.49 -23.23
N GLY A 417 -11.65 4.52 -24.08
CA GLY A 417 -12.92 5.01 -24.65
C GLY A 417 -13.71 6.00 -23.77
N CYS A 418 -13.23 6.33 -22.57
CA CYS A 418 -13.83 7.33 -21.70
C CYS A 418 -13.05 8.67 -21.76
N GLN A 419 -13.72 9.75 -22.18
CA GLN A 419 -13.16 11.11 -22.12
C GLN A 419 -13.32 11.68 -20.70
N LEU A 420 -12.22 12.01 -20.04
CA LEU A 420 -12.22 12.68 -18.73
C LEU A 420 -11.92 14.17 -18.87
N ILE A 421 -12.54 15.00 -18.03
CA ILE A 421 -12.26 16.45 -17.93
C ILE A 421 -11.91 16.81 -16.50
N ARG A 422 -11.23 17.93 -16.26
CA ARG A 422 -10.99 18.47 -14.92
C ARG A 422 -11.90 19.68 -14.67
N MET A 423 -12.56 19.69 -13.51
CA MET A 423 -13.46 20.76 -13.10
C MET A 423 -13.18 21.22 -11.67
N GLU A 424 -13.38 22.51 -11.38
CA GLU A 424 -13.12 23.12 -10.08
C GLU A 424 -14.23 24.05 -9.62
N LYS A 425 -14.39 24.25 -8.30
CA LYS A 425 -15.35 25.15 -7.68
C LYS A 425 -14.73 25.87 -6.49
N ILE A 426 -14.94 27.17 -6.39
CA ILE A 426 -14.51 28.00 -5.24
C ILE A 426 -15.68 28.10 -4.26
N LEU A 427 -15.44 27.84 -2.97
CA LEU A 427 -16.49 27.82 -1.94
C LEU A 427 -16.60 29.13 -1.12
N GLY A 428 -15.61 30.02 -1.16
CA GLY A 428 -15.58 31.26 -0.37
C GLY A 428 -16.22 32.47 -1.06
N ASP A 429 -16.83 33.37 -0.27
CA ASP A 429 -17.40 34.64 -0.76
C ASP A 429 -16.30 35.60 -1.21
N SER A 430 -16.43 36.11 -2.44
CA SER A 430 -15.49 37.05 -3.04
C SER A 430 -15.51 38.46 -2.42
N ALA A 431 -16.54 38.79 -1.62
CA ALA A 431 -16.75 40.13 -1.07
C ALA A 431 -16.19 40.34 0.36
N SER A 432 -16.09 39.30 1.17
CA SER A 432 -15.55 39.37 2.55
C SER A 432 -14.04 39.13 2.64
N PHE A 433 -13.39 38.77 1.53
CA PHE A 433 -11.94 38.57 1.44
C PHE A 433 -11.21 39.60 0.57
N GLY A 434 -11.95 40.53 -0.07
CA GLY A 434 -11.38 41.56 -0.95
C GLY A 434 -10.40 42.52 -0.27
N GLU A 435 -10.49 42.69 1.06
CA GLU A 435 -9.54 43.51 1.83
C GLU A 435 -8.40 42.69 2.47
N ALA A 436 -8.62 41.40 2.79
CA ALA A 436 -7.58 40.51 3.33
C ALA A 436 -6.63 39.96 2.24
N LEU A 437 -7.05 39.99 0.98
CA LEU A 437 -6.20 39.67 -0.18
C LEU A 437 -5.14 40.75 -0.47
N SER A 438 -5.17 41.87 0.25
CA SER A 438 -4.13 42.89 0.16
C SER A 438 -2.98 42.72 1.15
N ASN A 439 -3.15 41.91 2.23
CA ASN A 439 -2.11 41.71 3.25
C ASN A 439 -2.28 40.37 4.02
N GLY A 440 -1.73 39.27 3.48
CA GLY A 440 -1.66 37.96 4.14
C GLY A 440 -1.01 36.89 3.25
N SER A 441 0.21 36.48 3.59
CA SER A 441 1.25 35.86 2.75
C SER A 441 0.89 34.67 1.84
N LYS A 442 1.16 34.83 0.53
CA LYS A 442 1.47 33.73 -0.41
C LYS A 442 2.60 32.86 0.17
N ARG A 443 2.39 31.56 0.38
CA ARG A 443 3.53 30.65 0.58
C ARG A 443 4.09 30.36 -0.81
N GLY A 444 5.35 30.75 -1.02
CA GLY A 444 6.04 30.61 -2.30
C GLY A 444 6.29 29.15 -2.71
N PRO A 445 6.92 28.95 -3.87
CA PRO A 445 7.18 27.62 -4.43
C PRO A 445 7.95 26.70 -3.48
N LYS A 446 7.73 25.40 -3.61
CA LYS A 446 8.45 24.35 -2.85
C LYS A 446 9.91 24.34 -3.28
N ARG A 447 10.83 24.49 -2.34
CA ARG A 447 12.27 24.61 -2.62
C ARG A 447 12.97 23.28 -2.40
N ILE A 448 13.50 22.71 -3.48
CA ILE A 448 14.19 21.42 -3.47
C ILE A 448 15.67 21.63 -3.78
N CYS A 449 16.55 21.16 -2.90
CA CYS A 449 17.99 21.15 -3.15
C CYS A 449 18.41 19.79 -3.72
N LEU A 450 18.94 19.78 -4.94
CA LEU A 450 19.49 18.61 -5.60
C LEU A 450 20.97 18.46 -5.22
N PHE A 451 21.35 17.31 -4.67
CA PHE A 451 22.72 16.99 -4.31
C PHE A 451 23.25 15.83 -5.16
N GLY A 452 23.97 16.16 -6.23
CA GLY A 452 24.60 15.19 -7.12
C GLY A 452 25.86 14.59 -6.52
N THR A 453 25.95 13.26 -6.46
CA THR A 453 27.16 12.57 -5.97
C THR A 453 27.33 11.20 -6.64
N SER A 454 28.58 10.74 -6.79
CA SER A 454 28.83 9.34 -7.17
C SER A 454 28.41 8.34 -6.08
N ALA A 455 28.45 8.77 -4.80
CA ALA A 455 28.20 7.97 -3.61
C ALA A 455 28.82 6.55 -3.68
N ASN A 456 30.13 6.47 -3.92
CA ASN A 456 30.82 5.23 -4.24
C ASN A 456 31.98 4.92 -3.26
N PRO A 457 31.72 4.63 -1.97
CA PRO A 457 30.41 4.63 -1.28
C PRO A 457 30.04 6.03 -0.71
N PRO A 458 28.79 6.25 -0.24
CA PRO A 458 28.46 7.43 0.55
C PRO A 458 29.26 7.45 1.87
N THR A 459 29.67 8.65 2.31
CA THR A 459 30.51 8.85 3.49
C THR A 459 29.73 9.48 4.64
N GLY A 460 30.24 9.33 5.87
CA GLY A 460 29.57 9.75 7.11
C GLY A 460 29.47 11.26 7.32
N SER A 461 29.28 11.69 8.57
CA SER A 461 29.13 13.11 8.94
C SER A 461 30.30 13.99 8.49
N GLY A 462 31.50 13.41 8.37
CA GLY A 462 32.69 14.06 7.82
C GLY A 462 32.65 14.33 6.30
N GLY A 463 31.62 13.85 5.60
CA GLY A 463 31.47 13.99 4.15
C GLY A 463 30.01 14.10 3.71
N HIS A 464 29.50 13.15 2.93
CA HIS A 464 28.19 13.26 2.27
C HIS A 464 27.02 13.46 3.25
N VAL A 465 26.98 12.71 4.36
CA VAL A 465 25.94 12.87 5.40
C VAL A 465 26.03 14.25 6.04
N GLY A 466 27.24 14.77 6.27
CA GLY A 466 27.44 16.13 6.78
C GLY A 466 26.94 17.21 5.83
N VAL A 467 27.18 17.06 4.53
CA VAL A 467 26.67 17.99 3.51
C VAL A 467 25.15 18.03 3.51
N VAL A 468 24.49 16.86 3.49
CA VAL A 468 23.02 16.80 3.49
C VAL A 468 22.45 17.36 4.79
N GLN A 469 23.06 17.05 5.93
CA GLN A 469 22.68 17.64 7.22
C GLN A 469 22.80 19.17 7.19
N GLY A 470 23.93 19.70 6.69
CA GLY A 470 24.13 21.14 6.53
C GLY A 470 23.05 21.80 5.68
N LEU A 471 22.67 21.19 4.54
CA LEU A 471 21.57 21.67 3.70
C LEU A 471 20.22 21.68 4.43
N LEU A 472 19.97 20.67 5.27
CA LEU A 472 18.75 20.58 6.07
C LEU A 472 18.70 21.62 7.19
N ASP A 473 19.85 22.10 7.65
CA ASP A 473 20.01 23.07 8.74
C ASP A 473 20.11 24.52 8.26
N LEU A 474 20.31 24.75 6.95
CA LEU A 474 20.32 26.09 6.38
C LEU A 474 18.97 26.80 6.63
N THR A 475 19.05 27.99 7.20
CA THR A 475 17.90 28.87 7.46
C THR A 475 18.10 30.23 6.81
N LYS A 476 17.01 30.95 6.51
CA LYS A 476 17.09 32.36 6.09
C LYS A 476 17.47 33.23 7.30
N GLU A 477 18.45 34.12 7.10
CA GLU A 477 19.10 34.93 8.15
C GLU A 477 18.14 35.79 9.01
N ASP A 478 16.88 35.99 8.59
CA ASP A 478 15.92 36.88 9.25
C ASP A 478 14.64 36.22 9.83
N ASN A 479 14.49 34.89 9.87
CA ASN A 479 13.26 34.26 10.44
C ASN A 479 13.33 32.74 10.76
N TYR A 480 14.53 32.18 10.99
CA TYR A 480 14.75 30.75 11.32
C TYR A 480 14.00 29.73 10.44
N THR A 481 13.59 30.13 9.23
CA THR A 481 12.85 29.26 8.30
C THR A 481 13.85 28.53 7.43
N LEU A 482 13.68 27.20 7.35
CA LEU A 482 14.49 26.33 6.52
C LEU A 482 14.54 26.80 5.07
N LEU A 483 15.74 26.81 4.50
CA LEU A 483 15.97 27.25 3.13
C LEU A 483 15.38 26.27 2.11
N PHE A 484 15.45 24.98 2.42
CA PHE A 484 14.95 23.90 1.58
C PHE A 484 13.88 23.07 2.29
N ASP A 485 12.79 22.83 1.57
CA ASP A 485 11.73 21.91 2.00
C ASP A 485 12.22 20.46 1.91
N GLU A 486 12.96 20.13 0.86
CA GLU A 486 13.55 18.79 0.62
C GLU A 486 14.98 18.87 0.07
N VAL A 487 15.77 17.84 0.37
CA VAL A 487 17.08 17.58 -0.23
C VAL A 487 17.01 16.25 -0.96
N HIS A 488 17.22 16.27 -2.28
CA HIS A 488 17.22 15.09 -3.13
C HIS A 488 18.66 14.67 -3.38
N VAL A 489 19.07 13.53 -2.84
CA VAL A 489 20.37 12.92 -3.10
C VAL A 489 20.28 12.15 -4.42
N LEU A 490 21.18 12.45 -5.35
CA LEU A 490 21.18 11.93 -6.71
C LEU A 490 22.47 11.13 -6.94
N PRO A 491 22.48 9.80 -6.67
CA PRO A 491 23.57 8.94 -7.08
C PRO A 491 23.70 8.95 -8.62
N VAL A 492 24.88 9.25 -9.14
CA VAL A 492 25.12 9.26 -10.60
C VAL A 492 24.82 7.88 -11.18
N TYR A 493 23.95 7.79 -12.18
CA TYR A 493 23.62 6.51 -12.83
C TYR A 493 24.74 6.05 -13.75
N TYR A 494 25.08 6.88 -14.75
CA TYR A 494 26.08 6.58 -15.76
C TYR A 494 27.02 7.78 -15.97
N HIS A 495 28.29 7.64 -15.62
CA HIS A 495 29.21 8.78 -15.61
C HIS A 495 29.56 9.23 -17.03
N THR A 496 29.55 10.54 -17.30
CA THR A 496 29.96 11.10 -18.61
C THR A 496 31.43 10.76 -18.99
N PHE A 497 32.34 10.62 -18.02
CA PHE A 497 33.74 10.26 -18.29
C PHE A 497 33.94 8.75 -18.24
N ALA A 498 34.38 8.17 -19.35
CA ALA A 498 34.57 6.72 -19.50
C ALA A 498 35.51 6.11 -18.44
N ASN A 499 36.59 6.80 -18.09
CA ASN A 499 37.56 6.37 -17.06
C ASN A 499 36.95 6.25 -15.65
N LYS A 500 35.88 7.00 -15.37
CA LYS A 500 35.17 6.94 -14.09
C LYS A 500 34.07 5.88 -14.09
N ARG A 501 33.55 5.46 -15.25
CA ARG A 501 32.49 4.43 -15.36
C ARG A 501 32.95 3.10 -14.76
N GLN A 502 34.17 2.70 -15.06
CA GLN A 502 34.75 1.42 -14.61
C GLN A 502 35.06 1.37 -13.11
N LEU A 503 35.08 2.52 -12.44
CA LEU A 503 35.41 2.63 -11.02
C LEU A 503 34.16 2.63 -10.11
N LEU A 504 32.96 2.65 -10.68
CA LEU A 504 31.71 2.69 -9.92
C LEU A 504 31.24 1.27 -9.58
N ALA A 505 30.89 1.06 -8.31
CA ALA A 505 30.07 -0.09 -7.94
C ALA A 505 28.72 -0.06 -8.70
N PRO A 506 28.08 -1.22 -8.92
CA PRO A 506 26.78 -1.28 -9.59
C PRO A 506 25.77 -0.30 -9.00
N TYR A 507 24.96 0.32 -9.86
CA TYR A 507 24.06 1.41 -9.46
C TYR A 507 23.13 1.05 -8.30
N GLY A 508 22.51 -0.14 -8.35
CA GLY A 508 21.62 -0.63 -7.30
C GLY A 508 22.28 -0.66 -5.92
N HIS A 509 23.53 -1.11 -5.83
CA HIS A 509 24.29 -1.11 -4.57
C HIS A 509 24.53 0.30 -4.06
N ARG A 510 24.84 1.26 -4.95
CA ARG A 510 25.08 2.65 -4.54
C ARG A 510 23.80 3.33 -4.04
N VAL A 511 22.66 3.05 -4.67
CA VAL A 511 21.35 3.52 -4.19
C VAL A 511 21.03 2.94 -2.81
N ALA A 512 21.17 1.62 -2.63
CA ALA A 512 20.93 0.97 -1.34
C ALA A 512 21.86 1.51 -0.24
N MET A 513 23.15 1.71 -0.55
CA MET A 513 24.10 2.33 0.38
C MET A 513 23.70 3.78 0.73
N CYS A 514 23.15 4.55 -0.22
CA CYS A 514 22.62 5.89 0.08
C CYS A 514 21.41 5.81 1.01
N GLU A 515 20.45 4.93 0.76
CA GLU A 515 19.28 4.74 1.64
C GLU A 515 19.73 4.43 3.07
N LEU A 516 20.71 3.53 3.24
CA LEU A 516 21.29 3.21 4.55
C LEU A 516 22.06 4.40 5.17
N ALA A 517 22.82 5.16 4.37
CA ALA A 517 23.62 6.28 4.84
C ALA A 517 22.77 7.43 5.38
N PHE A 518 21.65 7.73 4.72
CA PHE A 518 20.82 8.91 5.00
C PHE A 518 19.55 8.58 5.80
N ALA A 519 19.24 7.31 6.08
CA ALA A 519 18.05 6.91 6.85
C ALA A 519 17.90 7.67 8.18
N GLY A 520 19.00 7.97 8.87
CA GLY A 520 18.99 8.72 10.13
C GLY A 520 18.62 10.21 9.98
N LEU A 521 18.74 10.77 8.78
CA LEU A 521 18.37 12.16 8.46
C LEU A 521 16.93 12.29 7.95
N SER A 522 16.28 11.18 7.61
CA SER A 522 14.94 11.15 7.00
C SER A 522 13.79 11.44 7.98
N SER A 523 14.07 11.84 9.22
CA SER A 523 13.01 12.31 10.12
C SER A 523 12.27 13.48 9.47
N LYS A 524 10.96 13.34 9.23
CA LYS A 524 10.08 14.28 8.48
C LYS A 524 10.12 14.21 6.94
N ASN A 525 10.61 13.12 6.32
CA ASN A 525 10.62 12.91 4.85
C ASN A 525 11.31 14.04 4.05
N ARG A 526 12.29 14.74 4.64
CA ARG A 526 12.99 15.85 3.98
C ARG A 526 14.18 15.42 3.12
N VAL A 527 14.63 14.17 3.24
CA VAL A 527 15.71 13.61 2.41
C VAL A 527 15.12 12.55 1.50
N VAL A 528 15.34 12.71 0.20
CA VAL A 528 14.86 11.79 -0.83
C VAL A 528 16.06 11.20 -1.57
N ILE A 529 16.18 9.88 -1.58
CA ILE A 529 17.17 9.20 -2.44
C ILE A 529 16.53 9.04 -3.81
N SER A 530 16.95 9.86 -4.76
CA SER A 530 16.26 10.02 -6.04
C SER A 530 16.92 9.19 -7.14
N ARG A 531 16.11 8.40 -7.84
CA ARG A 531 16.48 7.69 -9.08
C ARG A 531 16.32 8.53 -10.34
N ALA A 532 16.21 9.87 -10.22
CA ALA A 532 16.02 10.74 -11.38
C ALA A 532 17.20 10.68 -12.38
N GLU A 533 18.42 10.42 -11.92
CA GLU A 533 19.57 10.16 -12.80
C GLU A 533 19.36 8.95 -13.72
N GLU A 534 18.83 7.84 -13.18
CA GLU A 534 18.50 6.64 -13.95
C GLU A 534 17.36 6.91 -14.94
N ARG A 535 16.31 7.61 -14.51
CA ARG A 535 15.18 7.99 -15.40
C ARG A 535 15.64 8.91 -16.53
N SER A 536 16.45 9.93 -16.21
CA SER A 536 16.98 10.86 -17.20
C SER A 536 17.83 10.12 -18.25
N PHE A 537 18.65 9.16 -17.82
CA PHE A 537 19.42 8.34 -18.75
C PHE A 537 18.53 7.51 -19.69
N HIS A 538 17.56 6.76 -19.15
CA HIS A 538 16.67 5.92 -19.95
C HIS A 538 15.78 6.72 -20.90
N ARG A 539 15.34 7.91 -20.48
CA ARG A 539 14.58 8.84 -21.32
C ARG A 539 15.34 9.23 -22.59
N HIS A 540 16.66 9.41 -22.48
CA HIS A 540 17.51 9.72 -23.63
C HIS A 540 17.89 8.47 -24.42
N LEU A 541 18.06 7.33 -23.74
CA LEU A 541 18.29 6.04 -24.39
C LEU A 541 17.15 5.66 -25.33
N GLY A 542 15.89 5.83 -24.91
CA GLY A 542 14.71 5.55 -25.73
C GLY A 542 14.55 6.45 -26.97
N ARG A 543 15.41 7.47 -27.13
CA ARG A 543 15.45 8.37 -28.30
C ARG A 543 16.55 7.99 -29.31
N ILE A 544 17.35 6.96 -29.03
CA ILE A 544 18.42 6.49 -29.91
C ILE A 544 17.90 5.33 -30.79
N SER A 545 18.25 5.36 -32.08
CA SER A 545 17.83 4.35 -33.07
C SER A 545 18.93 3.38 -33.49
N GLU A 546 20.22 3.69 -33.25
CA GLU A 546 21.36 2.86 -33.66
C GLU A 546 22.33 2.51 -32.51
N GLU A 547 22.92 1.32 -32.56
CA GLU A 547 23.79 0.75 -31.51
C GLU A 547 25.12 1.52 -31.33
N LYS A 548 25.62 2.16 -32.40
CA LYS A 548 26.83 3.01 -32.37
C LYS A 548 26.64 4.29 -31.53
N ASP A 549 25.41 4.77 -31.42
CA ASP A 549 25.10 6.01 -30.71
C ASP A 549 25.09 5.81 -29.18
N LEU A 550 24.86 4.57 -28.72
CA LEU A 550 24.87 4.22 -27.29
C LEU A 550 26.22 4.54 -26.62
N ALA A 551 27.33 4.24 -27.30
CA ALA A 551 28.67 4.53 -26.79
C ALA A 551 28.96 6.04 -26.72
N SER A 552 28.24 6.84 -27.51
CA SER A 552 28.36 8.30 -27.60
C SER A 552 27.35 9.05 -26.73
N LEU A 553 26.35 8.35 -26.16
CA LEU A 553 25.31 8.96 -25.34
C LEU A 553 25.93 9.58 -24.08
N GLN A 554 25.87 10.91 -24.01
CA GLN A 554 26.27 11.70 -22.86
C GLN A 554 25.03 12.38 -22.29
N VAL A 555 24.54 11.91 -21.15
CA VAL A 555 23.49 12.59 -20.38
C VAL A 555 24.19 13.41 -19.29
N GLY A 556 23.84 14.69 -19.19
CA GLY A 556 24.43 15.62 -18.23
C GLY A 556 23.37 16.28 -17.35
N THR A 557 23.82 17.09 -16.40
CA THR A 557 22.94 17.74 -15.42
C THR A 557 21.86 18.62 -16.05
N ALA A 558 22.13 19.28 -17.19
CA ALA A 558 21.11 20.04 -17.90
C ALA A 558 19.94 19.15 -18.37
N ASP A 559 20.25 17.94 -18.86
CA ASP A 559 19.27 16.99 -19.37
C ASP A 559 18.41 16.42 -18.20
N LEU A 560 19.01 16.26 -17.01
CA LEU A 560 18.29 15.93 -15.77
C LEU A 560 17.35 17.06 -15.33
N LEU A 561 17.83 18.30 -15.33
CA LEU A 561 17.04 19.46 -14.90
C LEU A 561 15.84 19.73 -15.81
N GLU A 562 15.99 19.59 -17.13
CA GLU A 562 14.88 19.70 -18.08
C GLU A 562 13.79 18.67 -17.76
N MET A 563 14.18 17.41 -17.56
CA MET A 563 13.23 16.37 -17.18
C MET A 563 12.51 16.68 -15.87
N LEU A 564 13.22 17.14 -14.83
CA LEU A 564 12.61 17.45 -13.54
C LEU A 564 11.67 18.65 -13.61
N LEU A 565 12.02 19.67 -14.40
CA LEU A 565 11.16 20.85 -14.61
C LEU A 565 9.92 20.51 -15.44
N GLU A 566 10.05 19.64 -16.44
CA GLU A 566 8.92 19.11 -17.20
C GLU A 566 8.00 18.27 -16.31
N GLU A 567 8.55 17.33 -15.51
CA GLU A 567 7.78 16.56 -14.52
C GLU A 567 7.04 17.48 -13.51
N ALA A 568 7.69 18.56 -13.06
CA ALA A 568 7.09 19.56 -12.17
C ALA A 568 5.97 20.36 -12.87
N ASN A 569 6.18 20.77 -14.12
CA ASN A 569 5.18 21.48 -14.91
C ASN A 569 3.97 20.58 -15.24
N GLU A 570 4.20 19.33 -15.66
CA GLU A 570 3.17 18.33 -15.95
C GLU A 570 2.31 18.03 -14.72
N SER A 571 2.92 18.02 -13.53
CA SER A 571 2.23 17.85 -12.26
C SER A 571 1.67 19.15 -11.66
N ASN A 572 1.85 20.29 -12.36
CA ASN A 572 1.50 21.65 -11.93
C ASN A 572 2.02 21.97 -10.51
N ALA A 573 3.20 21.44 -10.18
CA ALA A 573 3.88 21.65 -8.92
C ALA A 573 4.77 22.90 -9.02
N GLU A 574 4.48 23.93 -8.21
CA GLU A 574 5.34 25.11 -8.12
C GLU A 574 6.61 24.74 -7.34
N VAL A 575 7.68 24.39 -8.06
CA VAL A 575 8.95 23.91 -7.49
C VAL A 575 10.11 24.78 -7.96
N GLU A 576 10.97 25.13 -7.01
CA GLU A 576 12.26 25.74 -7.29
C GLU A 576 13.38 24.76 -6.97
N PHE A 577 14.19 24.45 -7.98
CA PHE A 577 15.39 23.65 -7.80
C PHE A 577 16.61 24.53 -7.52
N SER A 578 17.37 24.15 -6.50
CA SER A 578 18.75 24.58 -6.28
C SER A 578 19.67 23.39 -6.47
N PHE A 579 20.90 23.61 -6.92
CA PHE A 579 21.88 22.52 -7.06
C PHE A 579 23.04 22.71 -6.09
N CYS A 580 23.32 21.70 -5.27
CA CYS A 580 24.42 21.67 -4.32
C CYS A 580 25.63 20.95 -4.92
N LEU A 581 26.79 21.59 -4.84
CA LEU A 581 28.03 21.09 -5.42
C LEU A 581 29.26 21.52 -4.60
N GLY A 582 30.36 20.77 -4.73
CA GLY A 582 31.64 21.13 -4.13
C GLY A 582 32.31 22.32 -4.84
N ALA A 583 33.20 23.00 -4.14
CA ALA A 583 33.94 24.16 -4.67
C ALA A 583 34.69 23.88 -5.98
N ASP A 584 35.32 22.72 -6.12
CA ASP A 584 36.02 22.28 -7.35
C ASP A 584 35.06 22.17 -8.54
N THR A 585 33.91 21.57 -8.28
CA THR A 585 32.84 21.33 -9.24
C THR A 585 32.20 22.65 -9.68
N PHE A 586 32.14 23.64 -8.78
CA PHE A 586 31.63 24.98 -9.06
C PHE A 586 32.55 25.73 -10.00
N LEU A 587 33.85 25.65 -9.75
CA LEU A 587 34.86 26.25 -10.62
C LEU A 587 34.80 25.62 -12.02
N ASP A 588 34.62 24.30 -12.12
CA ASP A 588 34.48 23.63 -13.43
C ASP A 588 33.19 24.00 -14.17
N LEU A 589 32.06 24.05 -13.48
CA LEU A 589 30.77 24.45 -14.06
C LEU A 589 30.86 25.88 -14.62
N THR A 590 31.40 26.80 -13.83
CA THR A 590 31.49 28.23 -14.16
C THR A 590 32.67 28.56 -15.07
N ALA A 591 33.63 27.65 -15.26
CA ALA A 591 34.60 27.68 -16.36
C ALA A 591 34.05 27.08 -17.66
N TRP A 592 32.74 26.78 -17.72
CA TRP A 592 32.05 26.23 -18.89
C TRP A 592 32.53 24.84 -19.34
N LYS A 593 33.07 24.02 -18.41
CA LYS A 593 33.63 22.70 -18.73
C LYS A 593 32.58 21.59 -18.80
N TRP A 594 31.37 21.81 -18.27
CA TRP A 594 30.30 20.80 -18.30
C TRP A 594 29.57 20.84 -19.64
N LYS A 595 29.04 19.68 -20.05
CA LYS A 595 28.07 19.62 -21.14
C LYS A 595 26.90 20.56 -20.79
N ARG A 596 26.68 21.56 -21.65
CA ARG A 596 25.61 22.56 -21.48
C ARG A 596 25.70 23.33 -20.14
N SER A 597 26.90 23.67 -19.66
CA SER A 597 27.09 24.47 -18.41
C SER A 597 26.17 25.69 -18.29
N LYS A 598 25.99 26.46 -19.37
CA LYS A 598 25.11 27.65 -19.39
C LYS A 598 23.64 27.30 -19.18
N ASP A 599 23.19 26.15 -19.70
CA ASP A 599 21.82 25.70 -19.50
C ASP A 599 21.57 25.32 -18.05
N VAL A 600 22.56 24.70 -17.37
CA VAL A 600 22.44 24.37 -15.95
C VAL A 600 22.16 25.64 -15.12
N LEU A 601 22.92 26.72 -15.35
CA LEU A 601 22.68 28.00 -14.67
C LEU A 601 21.33 28.60 -15.04
N ARG A 602 20.96 28.57 -16.32
CA ARG A 602 19.68 29.12 -16.81
C ARG A 602 18.48 28.40 -16.20
N LEU A 603 18.47 27.06 -16.23
CA LEU A 603 17.37 26.21 -15.74
C LEU A 603 17.20 26.32 -14.23
N LEU A 604 18.29 26.54 -13.49
CA LEU A 604 18.25 26.78 -12.05
C LEU A 604 17.96 28.25 -11.68
N GLU A 605 17.82 29.15 -12.66
CA GLU A 605 17.81 30.60 -12.44
C GLU A 605 18.98 31.07 -11.55
N GLY A 606 20.15 30.46 -11.76
CA GLY A 606 21.37 30.75 -11.02
C GLY A 606 21.44 30.17 -9.60
N ARG A 607 20.41 29.46 -9.11
CA ARG A 607 20.34 28.94 -7.73
C ARG A 607 21.34 27.79 -7.48
N LEU A 608 22.47 28.12 -6.88
CA LEU A 608 23.52 27.15 -6.53
C LEU A 608 23.89 27.24 -5.04
N VAL A 609 24.19 26.10 -4.45
CA VAL A 609 24.80 26.00 -3.11
C VAL A 609 26.19 25.40 -3.28
N VAL A 610 27.22 26.15 -2.86
CA VAL A 610 28.61 25.73 -2.99
C VAL A 610 29.15 25.35 -1.63
N VAL A 611 29.58 24.10 -1.49
CA VAL A 611 30.19 23.59 -0.28
C VAL A 611 31.70 23.76 -0.36
N HIS A 612 32.25 24.49 0.59
CA HIS A 612 33.70 24.63 0.75
C HIS A 612 34.23 23.55 1.70
N ARG A 613 35.43 23.05 1.38
CA ARG A 613 36.18 22.11 2.21
C ARG A 613 37.61 22.60 2.30
N GLU A 614 38.18 22.56 3.50
CA GLU A 614 39.57 22.95 3.71
C GLU A 614 40.52 22.12 2.83
N GLY A 615 41.44 22.80 2.13
CA GLY A 615 42.49 22.16 1.32
C GLY A 615 42.24 22.04 -0.20
N MET A 616 41.05 22.31 -0.72
CA MET A 616 40.74 22.15 -2.17
C MET A 616 40.86 23.44 -2.99
N ALA A 617 40.38 24.56 -2.48
CA ALA A 617 40.46 25.88 -3.11
C ALA A 617 40.68 26.96 -2.04
N LYS A 618 41.46 28.00 -2.37
CA LYS A 618 41.61 29.17 -1.49
C LYS A 618 40.25 29.84 -1.34
N LYS A 619 39.79 29.98 -0.11
CA LYS A 619 38.43 30.47 0.20
C LYS A 619 38.20 31.85 -0.41
N GLU A 620 39.23 32.69 -0.46
CA GLU A 620 39.19 34.03 -1.06
C GLU A 620 38.93 33.99 -2.57
N GLU A 621 39.57 33.05 -3.28
CA GLU A 621 39.45 32.91 -4.73
C GLU A 621 38.07 32.35 -5.11
N LEU A 622 37.56 31.42 -4.30
CA LEU A 622 36.20 30.89 -4.43
C LEU A 622 35.15 31.99 -4.21
N LEU A 623 35.29 32.79 -3.14
CA LEU A 623 34.40 33.92 -2.86
C LEU A 623 34.43 34.97 -3.97
N ALA A 624 35.60 35.27 -4.52
CA ALA A 624 35.73 36.18 -5.66
C ALA A 624 35.00 35.64 -6.90
N ARG A 625 35.09 34.33 -7.19
CA ARG A 625 34.34 33.71 -8.28
C ARG A 625 32.83 33.72 -8.04
N ILE A 626 32.37 33.36 -6.85
CA ILE A 626 30.94 33.41 -6.46
C ILE A 626 30.38 34.81 -6.69
N LYS A 627 31.10 35.84 -6.21
CA LYS A 627 30.73 37.23 -6.42
C LYS A 627 30.61 37.57 -7.91
N HIS A 628 31.61 37.21 -8.70
CA HIS A 628 31.59 37.48 -10.14
C HIS A 628 30.39 36.83 -10.85
N VAL A 629 30.08 35.56 -10.53
CA VAL A 629 28.95 34.84 -11.13
C VAL A 629 27.61 35.49 -10.74
N ASN A 630 27.45 35.91 -9.49
CA ASN A 630 26.26 36.63 -9.03
C ASN A 630 26.12 38.01 -9.69
N ASP A 631 27.20 38.76 -9.80
CA ASP A 631 27.20 40.14 -10.31
C ASP A 631 27.05 40.20 -11.84
N THR A 632 27.62 39.24 -12.58
CA THR A 632 27.79 39.35 -14.04
C THR A 632 27.16 38.23 -14.85
N GLU A 633 26.89 37.07 -14.24
CA GLU A 633 26.37 35.88 -14.92
C GLU A 633 24.94 35.51 -14.45
N GLY A 634 24.29 36.39 -13.67
CA GLY A 634 22.93 36.19 -13.18
C GLY A 634 22.80 35.09 -12.12
N GLY A 635 23.90 34.78 -11.43
CA GLY A 635 23.95 33.78 -10.38
C GLY A 635 23.16 34.17 -9.12
N ARG A 636 22.63 33.15 -8.45
CA ARG A 636 22.11 33.19 -7.08
C ARG A 636 22.86 32.13 -6.26
N VAL A 637 24.17 32.29 -6.22
CA VAL A 637 25.10 31.35 -5.61
C VAL A 637 25.33 31.72 -4.16
N MET A 638 25.12 30.76 -3.27
CA MET A 638 25.49 30.88 -1.86
C MET A 638 26.59 29.89 -1.49
N MET A 639 27.47 30.29 -0.58
CA MET A 639 28.45 29.39 0.02
C MET A 639 27.87 28.81 1.32
N MET A 640 28.00 27.50 1.49
CA MET A 640 27.67 26.81 2.74
C MET A 640 28.95 26.28 3.38
N ASP A 641 29.27 26.78 4.57
CA ASP A 641 30.30 26.21 5.42
C ASP A 641 29.67 25.08 6.24
N VAL A 642 30.28 23.89 6.21
CA VAL A 642 29.84 22.72 6.98
C VAL A 642 30.96 22.34 7.94
N PRO A 643 30.88 22.76 9.22
CA PRO A 643 32.00 22.66 10.17
C PRO A 643 32.50 21.24 10.44
N VAL A 644 31.63 20.25 10.24
CA VAL A 644 31.93 18.83 10.45
C VAL A 644 32.63 18.18 9.27
N LEU A 645 32.85 18.87 8.14
CA LEU A 645 33.55 18.28 7.00
C LEU A 645 35.02 18.08 7.31
N GLU A 646 35.45 16.82 7.20
CA GLU A 646 36.81 16.38 7.50
C GLU A 646 37.53 15.92 6.22
N ASP A 647 38.75 15.41 6.34
CA ASP A 647 39.46 14.79 5.22
C ASP A 647 38.92 13.37 4.84
N VAL A 648 37.60 13.21 4.76
CA VAL A 648 36.87 12.00 4.34
C VAL A 648 36.55 12.00 2.85
N SER A 649 36.95 10.95 2.13
CA SER A 649 36.58 10.77 0.71
C SER A 649 36.17 9.33 0.40
N SER A 650 35.27 9.16 -0.57
CA SER A 650 34.90 7.83 -1.07
C SER A 650 36.09 7.08 -1.66
N SER A 651 37.08 7.77 -2.22
CA SER A 651 38.30 7.13 -2.74
C SER A 651 39.12 6.46 -1.62
N LYS A 652 39.35 7.17 -0.51
CA LYS A 652 40.00 6.57 0.67
C LYS A 652 39.21 5.38 1.20
N ALA A 653 37.89 5.50 1.25
CA ALA A 653 37.02 4.41 1.72
C ALA A 653 37.15 3.12 0.87
N ARG A 654 37.35 3.23 -0.45
CA ARG A 654 37.50 2.06 -1.34
C ARG A 654 38.83 1.31 -1.15
N GLU A 655 39.86 1.98 -0.62
CA GLU A 655 41.20 1.42 -0.44
C GLU A 655 41.36 0.69 0.91
N LEU A 656 40.48 0.97 1.88
CA LEU A 656 40.56 0.40 3.22
C LEU A 656 40.07 -1.04 3.26
N THR A 657 40.87 -1.96 3.78
CA THR A 657 40.54 -3.39 3.93
C THR A 657 40.05 -3.75 5.33
N ALA A 658 40.25 -2.87 6.32
CA ALA A 658 39.87 -3.10 7.70
C ALA A 658 38.52 -2.45 8.02
N LYS A 659 37.56 -3.23 8.54
CA LYS A 659 36.22 -2.77 8.94
C LYS A 659 36.27 -1.55 9.85
N HIS A 660 37.12 -1.58 10.86
CA HIS A 660 37.25 -0.52 11.86
C HIS A 660 37.71 0.81 11.25
N ASP A 661 38.61 0.78 10.26
CA ASP A 661 39.07 2.00 9.60
C ASP A 661 38.02 2.53 8.63
N LEU A 662 37.27 1.65 7.96
CA LEU A 662 36.17 2.04 7.08
C LEU A 662 35.03 2.71 7.87
N GLN A 663 34.73 2.24 9.09
CA GLN A 663 33.73 2.84 9.98
C GLN A 663 34.05 4.28 10.40
N LYS A 664 35.31 4.72 10.29
CA LYS A 664 35.68 6.13 10.52
C LYS A 664 35.23 7.04 9.38
N LEU A 665 35.06 6.50 8.17
CA LEU A 665 34.76 7.27 6.95
C LEU A 665 33.32 7.10 6.46
N VAL A 666 32.68 5.96 6.77
CA VAL A 666 31.42 5.50 6.19
C VAL A 666 30.46 5.06 7.30
N PRO A 667 29.14 5.33 7.19
CA PRO A 667 28.17 4.95 8.21
C PRO A 667 28.19 3.44 8.52
N PRO A 668 28.02 3.00 9.79
CA PRO A 668 28.15 1.58 10.17
C PRO A 668 27.31 0.62 9.32
N LYS A 669 26.04 0.95 9.07
CA LYS A 669 25.14 0.12 8.24
C LYS A 669 25.62 -0.02 6.79
N VAL A 670 26.28 1.00 6.26
CA VAL A 670 26.87 0.97 4.91
C VAL A 670 28.15 0.12 4.91
N VAL A 671 28.93 0.15 5.99
CA VAL A 671 30.07 -0.76 6.16
C VAL A 671 29.62 -2.22 6.16
N ASP A 672 28.58 -2.54 6.94
CA ASP A 672 28.03 -3.89 6.98
C ASP A 672 27.53 -4.34 5.60
N TYR A 673 26.88 -3.43 4.86
CA TYR A 673 26.43 -3.69 3.48
C TYR A 673 27.61 -3.96 2.53
N ILE A 674 28.68 -3.15 2.59
CA ILE A 674 29.89 -3.32 1.78
C ILE A 674 30.53 -4.69 2.02
N GLN A 675 30.60 -5.12 3.28
CA GLN A 675 31.15 -6.43 3.65
C GLN A 675 30.26 -7.58 3.16
N LEU A 676 28.95 -7.49 3.40
CA LEU A 676 27.98 -8.51 3.01
C LEU A 676 28.02 -8.77 1.50
N HIS A 677 28.09 -7.69 0.71
CA HIS A 677 28.10 -7.76 -0.75
C HIS A 677 29.51 -7.80 -1.36
N LYS A 678 30.56 -7.95 -0.54
CA LYS A 678 31.97 -8.04 -0.98
C LYS A 678 32.36 -6.93 -1.97
N LEU A 679 32.00 -5.68 -1.65
CA LEU A 679 32.27 -4.53 -2.53
C LEU A 679 33.65 -3.92 -2.25
N TYR A 680 34.24 -3.28 -3.27
CA TYR A 680 35.54 -2.59 -3.19
C TYR A 680 36.67 -3.53 -2.74
N SER A 681 37.53 -3.08 -1.82
CA SER A 681 38.62 -3.82 -1.17
C SER A 681 38.18 -5.08 -0.39
N PHE A 682 36.88 -5.29 -0.19
CA PHE A 682 36.32 -6.50 0.44
C PHE A 682 35.88 -7.55 -0.59
N GLY A 683 35.96 -7.23 -1.88
CA GLY A 683 35.84 -8.20 -2.97
C GLY A 683 37.11 -9.02 -3.15
N GLU A 684 36.98 -10.24 -3.68
CA GLU A 684 38.13 -10.91 -4.29
C GLU A 684 38.59 -10.04 -5.47
N GLY A 685 39.88 -9.66 -5.49
CA GLY A 685 40.40 -8.63 -6.39
C GLY A 685 39.99 -8.82 -7.85
N ILE A 686 39.76 -7.70 -8.55
CA ILE A 686 39.50 -7.63 -9.99
C ILE A 686 40.52 -8.44 -10.78
#